data_AF-A0A067E168-F1
#
_entry.id   AF-A0A067E168-F1
#
_cell.length_a   1.000
_cell.length_b   1.000
_cell.length_c   1.000
_cell.angle_alpha   90.00
_cell.angle_beta   90.00
_cell.angle_gamma   90.00
#
_symmetry.space_group_name_H-M   'P 1'
#
loop_
_entity.id
_entity.type
_entity.pdbx_description
1 polymer ?
#
loop_
_entity_poly.entity_id
_entity_poly.type
_entity_poly.pdbx_seq_one_letter_code
_entity_poly.pdbx_strand_id
1 'polypeptide(L)'
;MGIGGKSGLFQAGPHPWAVENFAAAAKYPSGQVTAQDLFASGAITSATDFQVYKEVAGLSGLDFAYTDKSAVYHTKNDKLDLLKPGSLQHLGENMLAFLLQAASSTSLPKGNAMEKEGKTVHETAVYFDILGTYMVLYRQGFANMLHNSVIVQSLLIWTASLVMGGYPAAVSLALTCLSAILMLVFSVSFAVVIAFILPQISSSPVPYVANPWLAVGLFAAPAFLGALTGQHLGYIILKAYLANMFSKRMQLSPIVQADLIKLEAERWLFKAGFLQWLILLALGNFYKIGSTFIALFWLVPPAFAYGFLEATLTPVRFPRPLKLATLLLGLAVPVLVSAGNFIRLANVIVAIVVRFDRNPGGTPEWLGNVILAVFIAVVLCLTLVYLLSYVHLSGAKRPIAIASCVLFVLSLILVLSGTVPPFSEDTARAVNVVHVVDASGKFGGKQEPSSFIALYSTTPGKLTKEVEQIKEGFVCGRDNVVDFVTLSMEYGCLTYDGTEGGWSQSDVPTIHVESEGFGIMDTKGNDNGRITKVSIDMKGSVRWSLAIDAEEIEDFTFKEGSEELVPRDEKSGMDGWHIIQFSGGKNAVSKFDLDLYWAKNSTESYHNANRKEKQRPLLKLRTDFDRLTPKTERVLSKLPAWCSLFGKSTSPQTLSFLNSLPVNF
;
A
#
# COMPACT_ATOMS: atom_id res chain seq x y z
N MET A 1 -6.88 -6.74 -0.79
CA MET A 1 -8.02 -7.65 -1.00
C MET A 1 -7.70 -8.98 -0.34
N GLY A 2 -8.71 -9.68 0.16
CA GLY A 2 -8.66 -11.02 0.73
C GLY A 2 -9.92 -11.81 0.40
N ILE A 3 -10.09 -12.97 1.03
CA ILE A 3 -11.15 -13.93 0.68
C ILE A 3 -12.43 -13.79 1.52
N GLY A 4 -12.36 -13.19 2.71
CA GLY A 4 -13.50 -13.17 3.63
C GLY A 4 -13.57 -11.97 4.56
N GLY A 5 -14.39 -12.12 5.60
CA GLY A 5 -14.75 -11.04 6.52
C GLY A 5 -15.99 -10.26 6.05
N LYS A 6 -16.18 -9.07 6.63
CA LYS A 6 -17.19 -8.12 6.15
C LYS A 6 -16.73 -7.56 4.80
N SER A 7 -17.60 -7.57 3.79
CA SER A 7 -17.34 -6.85 2.54
C SER A 7 -17.47 -5.36 2.78
N GLY A 8 -16.36 -4.63 2.65
CA GLY A 8 -16.27 -3.21 2.96
C GLY A 8 -16.27 -2.36 1.70
N LEU A 9 -17.06 -1.28 1.69
CA LEU A 9 -16.98 -0.22 0.69
C LEU A 9 -15.60 0.44 0.76
N PHE A 10 -14.86 0.41 -0.35
CA PHE A 10 -13.52 1.01 -0.44
C PHE A 10 -13.38 2.04 -1.56
N GLN A 11 -14.32 2.09 -2.51
CA GLN A 11 -14.44 3.20 -3.45
C GLN A 11 -15.91 3.55 -3.67
N ALA A 12 -16.22 4.84 -3.68
CA ALA A 12 -17.47 5.38 -4.19
C ALA A 12 -17.21 6.27 -5.41
N GLY A 13 -18.18 6.31 -6.31
CA GLY A 13 -18.14 7.16 -7.49
C GLY A 13 -18.32 8.65 -7.16
N PRO A 14 -18.13 9.53 -8.16
CA PRO A 14 -18.13 10.97 -7.97
C PRO A 14 -19.46 11.53 -7.47
N HIS A 15 -20.60 10.90 -7.83
CA HIS A 15 -21.93 11.34 -7.41
C HIS A 15 -22.40 10.60 -6.14
N PRO A 16 -22.82 11.29 -5.07
CA PRO A 16 -23.04 10.68 -3.75
C PRO A 16 -24.30 9.81 -3.67
N TRP A 17 -25.24 9.94 -4.60
CA TRP A 17 -26.52 9.19 -4.61
C TRP A 17 -26.37 7.70 -4.31
N ALA A 18 -25.39 7.01 -4.92
CA ALA A 18 -25.23 5.57 -4.71
C ALA A 18 -24.85 5.25 -3.26
N VAL A 19 -23.88 5.99 -2.72
CA VAL A 19 -23.40 5.77 -1.35
C VAL A 19 -24.43 6.25 -0.31
N GLU A 20 -25.20 7.31 -0.61
CA GLU A 20 -26.33 7.77 0.21
C GLU A 20 -27.42 6.69 0.31
N ASN A 21 -27.83 6.10 -0.81
CA ASN A 21 -28.83 5.02 -0.81
C ASN A 21 -28.30 3.74 -0.16
N PHE A 22 -27.02 3.41 -0.36
CA PHE A 22 -26.40 2.28 0.34
C PHE A 22 -26.40 2.50 1.85
N ALA A 23 -25.97 3.67 2.33
CA ALA A 23 -25.93 3.99 3.76
C ALA A 23 -27.33 3.96 4.39
N ALA A 24 -28.37 4.35 3.65
CA ALA A 24 -29.75 4.33 4.13
C ALA A 24 -30.38 2.93 4.20
N ALA A 25 -29.97 2.01 3.33
CA ALA A 25 -30.62 0.70 3.17
C ALA A 25 -29.81 -0.49 3.72
N ALA A 26 -28.48 -0.38 3.78
CA ALA A 26 -27.62 -1.50 4.17
C ALA A 26 -27.95 -2.00 5.59
N LYS A 27 -28.18 -3.32 5.71
CA LYS A 27 -28.54 -3.98 6.97
C LYS A 27 -27.34 -4.12 7.93
N TYR A 28 -26.16 -4.32 7.37
CA TYR A 28 -24.90 -4.52 8.08
C TYR A 28 -23.80 -3.67 7.41
N PRO A 29 -23.88 -2.33 7.44
CA PRO A 29 -22.97 -1.49 6.69
C PRO A 29 -21.51 -1.72 7.09
N SER A 30 -20.62 -1.72 6.11
CA SER A 30 -19.17 -1.74 6.32
C SER A 30 -18.51 -0.91 5.24
N GLY A 31 -17.68 0.05 5.63
CA GLY A 31 -17.03 0.96 4.70
C GLY A 31 -16.32 2.08 5.43
N GLN A 32 -15.16 2.47 4.90
CA GLN A 32 -14.34 3.53 5.49
C GLN A 32 -13.79 4.39 4.37
N VAL A 33 -14.06 5.69 4.39
CA VAL A 33 -13.52 6.64 3.40
C VAL A 33 -11.99 6.65 3.38
N THR A 34 -11.34 6.27 4.48
CA THR A 34 -9.87 6.12 4.52
C THR A 34 -9.36 5.12 3.48
N ALA A 35 -10.10 4.06 3.18
CA ALA A 35 -9.70 3.12 2.14
C ALA A 35 -9.77 3.77 0.75
N GLN A 36 -10.78 4.60 0.50
CA GLN A 36 -10.90 5.40 -0.72
C GLN A 36 -9.77 6.41 -0.87
N ASP A 37 -9.43 7.14 0.21
CA ASP A 37 -8.31 8.10 0.19
C ASP A 37 -6.97 7.41 -0.09
N LEU A 38 -6.76 6.20 0.44
CA LEU A 38 -5.55 5.41 0.17
C LEU A 38 -5.50 4.87 -1.26
N PHE A 39 -6.64 4.47 -1.82
CA PHE A 39 -6.73 4.04 -3.21
C PHE A 39 -6.49 5.23 -4.17
N ALA A 40 -7.15 6.36 -3.91
CA ALA A 40 -7.02 7.59 -4.70
C ALA A 40 -5.63 8.23 -4.61
N SER A 41 -4.89 8.04 -3.51
CA SER A 41 -3.51 8.52 -3.39
C SER A 41 -2.48 7.69 -4.15
N GLY A 42 -2.87 6.53 -4.69
CA GLY A 42 -1.95 5.59 -5.34
C GLY A 42 -1.12 4.76 -4.37
N ALA A 43 -1.33 4.89 -3.05
CA ALA A 43 -0.67 4.06 -2.04
C ALA A 43 -1.03 2.57 -2.18
N ILE A 44 -2.21 2.28 -2.73
CA ILE A 44 -2.62 0.93 -3.15
C ILE A 44 -2.56 0.87 -4.68
N THR A 45 -1.56 0.16 -5.20
CA THR A 45 -1.37 -0.05 -6.65
C THR A 45 -2.20 -1.24 -7.15
N SER A 46 -3.52 -1.09 -7.07
CA SER A 46 -4.49 -2.07 -7.59
C SER A 46 -5.49 -1.36 -8.51
N ALA A 47 -6.11 -2.12 -9.41
CA ALA A 47 -7.20 -1.66 -10.25
C ALA A 47 -8.38 -2.63 -10.13
N THR A 48 -9.57 -2.14 -10.46
CA THR A 48 -10.81 -2.93 -10.60
C THR A 48 -11.53 -2.44 -11.84
N ASP A 49 -12.48 -3.24 -12.34
CA ASP A 49 -13.31 -2.84 -13.49
C ASP A 49 -14.09 -1.54 -13.21
N PHE A 50 -14.32 -1.20 -11.93
CA PHE A 50 -14.93 0.06 -11.53
C PHE A 50 -14.16 1.29 -12.06
N GLN A 51 -12.84 1.19 -12.22
CA GLN A 51 -12.02 2.26 -12.78
C GLN A 51 -12.48 2.66 -14.18
N VAL A 52 -12.83 1.70 -15.04
CA VAL A 52 -13.30 1.97 -16.41
C VAL A 52 -14.61 2.74 -16.37
N TYR A 53 -15.58 2.30 -15.55
CA TYR A 53 -16.86 2.98 -15.42
C TYR A 53 -16.70 4.41 -14.87
N LYS A 54 -15.80 4.60 -13.90
CA LYS A 54 -15.59 5.89 -13.24
C LYS A 54 -14.78 6.86 -14.08
N GLU A 55 -13.63 6.45 -14.58
CA GLU A 55 -12.64 7.33 -15.21
C GLU A 55 -12.89 7.52 -16.71
N VAL A 56 -13.34 6.46 -17.41
CA VAL A 56 -13.63 6.52 -18.85
C VAL A 56 -15.07 6.94 -19.10
N ALA A 57 -16.03 6.28 -18.45
CA ALA A 57 -17.46 6.54 -18.67
C ALA A 57 -18.05 7.63 -17.77
N GLY A 58 -17.33 8.11 -16.74
CA GLY A 58 -17.82 9.15 -15.83
C GLY A 58 -19.06 8.73 -15.00
N LEU A 59 -19.26 7.42 -14.82
CA LEU A 59 -20.39 6.84 -14.09
C LEU A 59 -20.09 6.72 -12.60
N SER A 60 -21.11 6.97 -11.78
CA SER A 60 -21.02 6.75 -10.34
C SER A 60 -21.46 5.32 -9.96
N GLY A 61 -20.79 4.75 -8.97
CA GLY A 61 -21.05 3.39 -8.49
C GLY A 61 -20.36 3.14 -7.15
N LEU A 62 -20.33 1.89 -6.71
CA LEU A 62 -19.74 1.46 -5.44
C LEU A 62 -18.87 0.24 -5.68
N ASP A 63 -17.69 0.22 -5.06
CA ASP A 63 -16.75 -0.90 -5.13
C ASP A 63 -16.48 -1.47 -3.73
N PHE A 64 -16.64 -2.79 -3.62
CA PHE A 64 -16.62 -3.52 -2.35
C PHE A 64 -15.58 -4.63 -2.38
N ALA A 65 -14.87 -4.82 -1.27
CA ALA A 65 -13.88 -5.89 -1.16
C ALA A 65 -13.90 -6.55 0.21
N TYR A 66 -13.56 -7.84 0.21
CA TYR A 66 -13.15 -8.57 1.40
C TYR A 66 -11.69 -8.23 1.75
N THR A 67 -11.38 -8.24 3.05
CA THR A 67 -10.04 -7.90 3.56
C THR A 67 -9.43 -8.95 4.48
N ASP A 68 -10.22 -9.90 4.99
CA ASP A 68 -9.68 -10.95 5.87
C ASP A 68 -8.86 -11.95 5.05
N LYS A 69 -7.80 -12.48 5.66
CA LYS A 69 -6.85 -13.42 5.03
C LYS A 69 -6.27 -12.92 3.71
N SER A 70 -5.98 -11.63 3.60
CA SER A 70 -5.42 -10.99 2.38
C SER A 70 -4.10 -11.59 1.87
N ALA A 71 -3.38 -12.39 2.67
CA ALA A 71 -2.18 -13.08 2.24
C ALA A 71 -2.44 -14.18 1.19
N VAL A 72 -3.63 -14.79 1.16
CA VAL A 72 -3.96 -15.88 0.20
C VAL A 72 -4.31 -15.38 -1.19
N TYR A 73 -4.57 -14.08 -1.34
CA TYR A 73 -4.92 -13.44 -2.61
C TYR A 73 -3.89 -13.73 -3.70
N HIS A 74 -4.37 -14.10 -4.89
CA HIS A 74 -3.55 -14.52 -6.04
C HIS A 74 -2.69 -15.77 -5.79
N THR A 75 -3.11 -16.65 -4.89
CA THR A 75 -2.45 -17.94 -4.64
C THR A 75 -3.43 -19.09 -4.77
N LYS A 76 -2.92 -20.33 -4.89
CA LYS A 76 -3.75 -21.54 -4.85
C LYS A 76 -4.56 -21.70 -3.56
N ASN A 77 -4.20 -21.01 -2.48
CA ASN A 77 -4.91 -21.05 -1.21
C ASN A 77 -6.13 -20.13 -1.16
N ASP A 78 -6.43 -19.38 -2.22
CA ASP A 78 -7.68 -18.63 -2.34
C ASP A 78 -8.87 -19.60 -2.59
N LYS A 79 -9.23 -20.37 -1.56
CA LYS A 79 -10.19 -21.49 -1.60
C LYS A 79 -11.37 -21.23 -0.67
N LEU A 80 -12.54 -21.78 -1.02
CA LEU A 80 -13.77 -21.68 -0.23
C LEU A 80 -13.60 -22.12 1.23
N ASP A 81 -12.71 -23.07 1.53
CA ASP A 81 -12.44 -23.53 2.91
C ASP A 81 -11.91 -22.42 3.83
N LEU A 82 -11.29 -21.38 3.27
CA LEU A 82 -10.78 -20.24 4.03
C LEU A 82 -11.77 -19.08 4.12
N LEU A 83 -12.87 -19.13 3.39
CA LEU A 83 -13.96 -18.14 3.43
C LEU A 83 -14.63 -18.18 4.80
N LYS A 84 -14.71 -17.02 5.46
CA LYS A 84 -15.34 -16.91 6.77
C LYS A 84 -16.86 -17.12 6.63
N PRO A 85 -17.49 -17.99 7.46
CA PRO A 85 -18.95 -18.11 7.48
C PRO A 85 -19.63 -16.75 7.69
N GLY A 86 -20.68 -16.50 6.91
CA GLY A 86 -21.41 -15.23 6.92
C GLY A 86 -20.84 -14.14 5.99
N SER A 87 -19.66 -14.31 5.38
CA SER A 87 -19.10 -13.31 4.45
C SER A 87 -19.99 -13.06 3.22
N LEU A 88 -20.42 -14.13 2.54
CA LEU A 88 -21.32 -14.03 1.39
C LEU A 88 -22.68 -13.50 1.79
N GLN A 89 -23.20 -13.93 2.95
CA GLN A 89 -24.47 -13.44 3.48
C GLN A 89 -24.42 -11.93 3.77
N HIS A 90 -23.34 -11.44 4.39
CA HIS A 90 -23.13 -10.02 4.65
C HIS A 90 -23.13 -9.19 3.36
N LEU A 91 -22.43 -9.64 2.32
CA LEU A 91 -22.46 -8.97 1.02
C LEU A 91 -23.85 -9.02 0.40
N GLY A 92 -24.48 -10.21 0.36
CA GLY A 92 -25.78 -10.43 -0.26
C GLY A 92 -26.91 -9.64 0.40
N GLU A 93 -27.00 -9.63 1.74
CA GLU A 93 -28.04 -8.89 2.46
C GLU A 93 -27.90 -7.38 2.30
N ASN A 94 -26.68 -6.85 2.30
CA ASN A 94 -26.44 -5.43 2.04
C ASN A 94 -26.74 -5.06 0.60
N MET A 95 -26.26 -5.86 -0.37
CA MET A 95 -26.45 -5.57 -1.79
C MET A 95 -27.91 -5.70 -2.19
N LEU A 96 -28.63 -6.71 -1.70
CA LEU A 96 -30.06 -6.86 -1.94
C LEU A 96 -30.86 -5.66 -1.40
N ALA A 97 -30.59 -5.23 -0.16
CA ALA A 97 -31.26 -4.08 0.42
C ALA A 97 -30.99 -2.80 -0.37
N PHE A 98 -29.73 -2.57 -0.77
CA PHE A 98 -29.34 -1.46 -1.61
C PHE A 98 -30.03 -1.48 -2.98
N LEU A 99 -30.05 -2.64 -3.66
CA LEU A 99 -30.66 -2.77 -4.98
C LEU A 99 -32.18 -2.55 -4.94
N LEU A 100 -32.87 -3.05 -3.91
CA LEU A 100 -34.30 -2.79 -3.73
C LEU A 100 -34.57 -1.29 -3.49
N GLN A 101 -33.77 -0.66 -2.64
CA GLN A 101 -33.86 0.78 -2.39
C GLN A 101 -33.61 1.58 -3.69
N ALA A 102 -32.53 1.26 -4.41
CA ALA A 102 -32.15 1.89 -5.67
C ALA A 102 -33.23 1.71 -6.75
N ALA A 103 -33.79 0.51 -6.89
CA ALA A 103 -34.86 0.22 -7.85
C ALA A 103 -36.17 0.95 -7.53
N SER A 104 -36.45 1.20 -6.25
CA SER A 104 -37.62 1.99 -5.82
C SER A 104 -37.43 3.51 -5.96
N SER A 105 -36.20 3.97 -6.21
CA SER A 105 -35.87 5.38 -6.26
C SER A 105 -36.43 6.04 -7.52
N THR A 106 -37.21 7.10 -7.34
CA THR A 106 -37.74 7.92 -8.44
C THR A 106 -36.70 8.88 -9.04
N SER A 107 -35.52 8.99 -8.43
CA SER A 107 -34.50 10.01 -8.72
C SER A 107 -33.14 9.40 -9.05
N LEU A 108 -33.10 8.41 -9.95
CA LEU A 108 -31.86 7.90 -10.52
C LEU A 108 -31.12 9.03 -11.28
N PRO A 109 -29.85 9.33 -10.95
CA PRO A 109 -29.06 10.32 -11.68
C PRO A 109 -28.98 9.93 -13.16
N LYS A 110 -29.39 10.84 -14.05
CA LYS A 110 -29.34 10.64 -15.51
C LYS A 110 -28.05 11.24 -16.07
N GLY A 111 -27.24 10.46 -16.80
CA GLY A 111 -26.09 10.91 -17.58
C GLY A 111 -24.73 10.86 -16.87
N ASN A 112 -23.67 11.26 -17.57
CA ASN A 112 -22.31 11.33 -17.05
C ASN A 112 -22.23 12.38 -15.94
N ALA A 113 -21.90 11.96 -14.72
CA ALA A 113 -21.77 12.87 -13.58
C ALA A 113 -20.66 13.91 -13.81
N MET A 114 -19.66 13.57 -14.63
CA MET A 114 -18.56 14.47 -14.99
C MET A 114 -18.94 15.56 -16.00
N GLU A 115 -19.98 15.38 -16.84
CA GLU A 115 -20.39 16.39 -17.83
C GLU A 115 -21.41 17.40 -17.30
N LYS A 116 -22.24 17.02 -16.31
CA LYS A 116 -23.33 17.88 -15.80
C LYS A 116 -22.87 18.88 -14.73
N GLU A 117 -21.75 18.64 -14.06
CA GLU A 117 -21.14 19.55 -13.09
C GLU A 117 -19.95 20.28 -13.73
N GLY A 118 -20.22 21.20 -14.66
CA GLY A 118 -19.17 22.03 -15.25
C GLY A 118 -18.33 22.70 -14.17
N LYS A 119 -17.02 22.39 -14.09
CA LYS A 119 -15.99 23.01 -13.23
C LYS A 119 -16.38 23.26 -11.75
N THR A 120 -17.43 22.64 -11.26
CA THR A 120 -17.96 22.85 -9.91
C THR A 120 -17.64 21.62 -9.08
N VAL A 121 -16.99 21.89 -7.96
CA VAL A 121 -16.47 20.95 -6.96
C VAL A 121 -17.31 19.69 -6.85
N HIS A 122 -16.77 18.53 -7.25
CA HIS A 122 -17.38 17.22 -7.01
C HIS A 122 -17.86 17.12 -5.55
N GLU A 123 -19.19 17.06 -5.34
CA GLU A 123 -19.78 16.82 -4.02
C GLU A 123 -19.60 15.34 -3.62
N THR A 124 -18.35 14.97 -3.34
CA THR A 124 -18.03 13.68 -2.74
C THR A 124 -18.65 13.56 -1.34
N ALA A 125 -18.84 12.34 -0.86
CA ALA A 125 -19.36 12.08 0.48
C ALA A 125 -18.25 11.54 1.39
N VAL A 126 -18.27 11.98 2.65
CA VAL A 126 -17.49 11.38 3.73
C VAL A 126 -18.34 10.29 4.37
N TYR A 127 -17.81 9.07 4.45
CA TYR A 127 -18.52 7.93 4.98
C TYR A 127 -17.63 7.04 5.85
N PHE A 128 -18.19 6.50 6.93
CA PHE A 128 -17.53 5.50 7.76
C PHE A 128 -18.56 4.70 8.55
N ASP A 129 -18.26 3.43 8.81
CA ASP A 129 -19.04 2.61 9.72
C ASP A 129 -18.55 2.70 11.17
N ILE A 130 -19.48 2.61 12.12
CA ILE A 130 -19.19 2.43 13.54
C ILE A 130 -19.42 0.95 13.87
N LEU A 131 -18.35 0.22 14.18
CA LEU A 131 -18.35 -1.22 14.52
C LEU A 131 -19.06 -2.13 13.48
N GLY A 132 -19.26 -1.63 12.26
CA GLY A 132 -20.06 -2.22 11.20
C GLY A 132 -21.51 -2.49 11.58
N THR A 133 -22.12 -1.58 12.35
CA THR A 133 -23.55 -1.59 12.69
C THR A 133 -24.30 -0.40 12.11
N TYR A 134 -23.68 0.78 12.07
CA TYR A 134 -24.28 2.00 11.52
C TYR A 134 -23.30 2.68 10.57
N MET A 135 -23.81 3.15 9.43
CA MET A 135 -23.06 3.98 8.50
C MET A 135 -23.30 5.45 8.83
N VAL A 136 -22.23 6.21 9.10
CA VAL A 136 -22.29 7.66 9.14
C VAL A 136 -21.92 8.18 7.76
N LEU A 137 -22.75 9.05 7.21
CA LEU A 137 -22.53 9.66 5.91
C LEU A 137 -22.95 11.13 5.92
N TYR A 138 -22.10 11.98 5.34
CA TYR A 138 -22.42 13.37 5.08
C TYR A 138 -21.66 13.88 3.86
N ARG A 139 -22.22 14.89 3.18
CA ARG A 139 -21.60 15.51 2.01
C ARG A 139 -20.37 16.32 2.38
N GLN A 140 -19.44 16.45 1.44
CA GLN A 140 -18.21 17.22 1.62
C GLN A 140 -18.47 18.69 1.99
N GLY A 141 -19.56 19.30 1.49
CA GLY A 141 -19.95 20.67 1.86
C GLY A 141 -20.19 20.83 3.36
N PHE A 142 -20.94 19.90 3.97
CA PHE A 142 -21.16 19.89 5.42
C PHE A 142 -19.87 19.59 6.19
N ALA A 143 -19.05 18.66 5.69
CA ALA A 143 -17.74 18.36 6.26
C ALA A 143 -16.87 19.61 6.36
N ASN A 144 -16.76 20.37 5.26
CA ASN A 144 -15.97 21.60 5.20
C ASN A 144 -16.51 22.66 6.17
N MET A 145 -17.83 22.85 6.23
CA MET A 145 -18.44 23.79 7.17
C MET A 145 -18.12 23.42 8.63
N LEU A 146 -18.27 22.14 8.99
CA LEU A 146 -18.01 21.64 10.34
C LEU A 146 -16.52 21.79 10.70
N HIS A 147 -15.61 21.32 9.84
CA HIS A 147 -14.17 21.41 10.06
C HIS A 147 -13.72 22.87 10.17
N ASN A 148 -14.14 23.75 9.26
CA ASN A 148 -13.80 25.17 9.30
C ASN A 148 -14.30 25.84 10.59
N SER A 149 -15.53 25.52 11.03
CA SER A 149 -16.08 26.04 12.28
C SER A 149 -15.23 25.64 13.48
N VAL A 150 -14.88 24.35 13.59
CA VAL A 150 -14.03 23.84 14.67
C VAL A 150 -12.62 24.43 14.61
N ILE A 151 -12.04 24.59 13.42
CA ILE A 151 -10.74 25.23 13.23
C ILE A 151 -10.78 26.68 13.75
N VAL A 152 -11.74 27.49 13.31
CA VAL A 152 -11.87 28.89 13.73
C VAL A 152 -12.08 28.99 15.24
N GLN A 153 -12.98 28.20 15.82
CA GLN A 153 -13.20 28.18 17.27
C GLN A 153 -11.94 27.78 18.04
N SER A 154 -11.23 26.74 17.58
CA SER A 154 -9.99 26.29 18.20
C SER A 154 -8.91 27.37 18.13
N LEU A 155 -8.76 28.04 16.98
CA LEU A 155 -7.83 29.15 16.82
C LEU A 155 -8.16 30.32 17.75
N LEU A 156 -9.44 30.70 17.88
CA LEU A 156 -9.87 31.75 18.81
C LEU A 156 -9.58 31.39 20.28
N ILE A 157 -9.81 30.13 20.67
CA ILE A 157 -9.50 29.66 22.03
C ILE A 157 -7.99 29.70 22.28
N TRP A 158 -7.19 29.26 21.31
CA TRP A 158 -5.73 29.29 21.41
C TRP A 158 -5.18 30.71 21.45
N THR A 159 -5.67 31.62 20.58
CA THR A 159 -5.23 33.02 20.60
C THR A 159 -5.62 33.70 21.90
N ALA A 160 -6.84 33.53 22.40
CA ALA A 160 -7.25 34.05 23.70
C ALA A 160 -6.37 33.50 24.84
N SER A 161 -6.09 32.19 24.84
CA SER A 161 -5.23 31.56 25.85
C SER A 161 -3.79 32.09 25.81
N LEU A 162 -3.24 32.35 24.63
CA LEU A 162 -1.88 32.89 24.48
C LEU A 162 -1.81 34.37 24.85
N VAL A 163 -2.82 35.16 24.47
CA VAL A 163 -2.92 36.58 24.85
C VAL A 163 -3.04 36.72 26.37
N MET A 164 -3.91 35.93 27.01
CA MET A 164 -4.06 35.94 28.47
C MET A 164 -2.81 35.43 29.20
N GLY A 165 -2.13 34.43 28.64
CA GLY A 165 -0.94 33.83 29.23
C GLY A 165 0.37 34.60 28.96
N GLY A 166 0.38 35.48 27.96
CA GLY A 166 1.52 36.29 27.55
C GLY A 166 2.71 35.47 27.03
N TYR A 167 3.89 36.09 27.04
CA TYR A 167 5.15 35.47 26.58
C TYR A 167 5.44 34.10 27.21
N PRO A 168 5.22 33.87 28.52
CA PRO A 168 5.49 32.55 29.11
C PRO A 168 4.61 31.42 28.56
N ALA A 169 3.36 31.71 28.21
CA ALA A 169 2.48 30.74 27.60
C ALA A 169 2.92 30.40 26.16
N ALA A 170 3.40 31.38 25.40
CA ALA A 170 3.93 31.15 24.05
C ALA A 170 5.19 30.26 24.08
N VAL A 171 6.12 30.50 25.02
CA VAL A 171 7.30 29.64 25.18
C VAL A 171 6.92 28.24 25.64
N SER A 172 5.97 28.12 26.59
CA SER A 172 5.47 26.82 27.04
C SER A 172 4.84 26.03 25.89
N LEU A 173 4.06 26.70 25.03
CA LEU A 173 3.50 26.09 23.82
C LEU A 173 4.61 25.59 22.88
N ALA A 174 5.62 26.42 22.59
CA ALA A 174 6.73 26.02 21.74
C ALA A 174 7.48 24.79 22.29
N LEU A 175 7.72 24.74 23.61
CA LEU A 175 8.35 23.60 24.27
C LEU A 175 7.46 22.34 24.23
N THR A 176 6.13 22.48 24.29
CA THR A 176 5.22 21.33 24.11
C THR A 176 5.20 20.81 22.68
N CYS A 177 5.27 21.69 21.68
CA CYS A 177 5.44 21.28 20.28
C CYS A 177 6.76 20.52 20.11
N LEU A 178 7.85 21.02 20.70
CA LEU A 178 9.13 20.31 20.71
C LEU A 178 8.99 18.93 21.38
N SER A 179 8.27 18.82 22.50
CA SER A 179 8.01 17.54 23.15
C SER A 179 7.24 16.56 22.26
N ALA A 180 6.25 17.02 21.50
CA ALA A 180 5.50 16.18 20.56
C ALA A 180 6.38 15.72 19.37
N ILE A 181 7.25 16.61 18.87
CA ILE A 181 8.23 16.26 17.82
C ILE A 181 9.23 15.23 18.35
N LEU A 182 9.79 15.43 19.54
CA LEU A 182 10.71 14.47 20.17
C LEU A 182 10.04 13.11 20.38
N MET A 183 8.78 13.10 20.83
CA MET A 183 7.98 11.87 20.97
C MET A 183 7.89 11.12 19.63
N LEU A 184 7.56 11.82 18.54
CA LEU A 184 7.46 11.22 17.21
C LEU A 184 8.82 10.71 16.70
N VAL A 185 9.86 11.53 16.79
CA VAL A 185 11.21 11.19 16.32
C VAL A 185 11.73 9.94 17.02
N PHE A 186 11.71 9.90 18.36
CA PHE A 186 12.21 8.74 19.09
C PHE A 186 11.35 7.49 18.87
N SER A 187 10.02 7.63 18.77
CA SER A 187 9.10 6.53 18.44
C SER A 187 9.45 5.88 17.10
N VAL A 188 9.59 6.71 16.06
CA VAL A 188 9.99 6.25 14.72
C VAL A 188 11.39 5.66 14.74
N SER A 189 12.37 6.34 15.35
CA SER A 189 13.75 5.85 15.40
C SER A 189 13.86 4.46 16.04
N PHE A 190 13.21 4.24 17.19
CA PHE A 190 13.30 2.95 17.89
C PHE A 190 12.65 1.83 17.06
N ALA A 191 11.47 2.08 16.47
CA ALA A 191 10.78 1.09 15.65
C ALA A 191 11.54 0.78 14.33
N VAL A 192 12.11 1.80 13.70
CA VAL A 192 12.88 1.68 12.46
C VAL A 192 14.19 0.92 12.69
N VAL A 193 14.88 1.12 13.81
CA VAL A 193 16.07 0.33 14.15
C VAL A 193 15.74 -1.17 14.16
N ILE A 194 14.59 -1.56 14.75
CA ILE A 194 14.16 -2.96 14.70
C ILE A 194 13.84 -3.41 13.27
N ALA A 195 13.21 -2.55 12.46
CA ALA A 195 12.92 -2.87 11.06
C ALA A 195 14.17 -3.18 10.21
N PHE A 196 15.31 -2.52 10.49
CA PHE A 196 16.59 -2.81 9.84
C PHE A 196 17.29 -4.06 10.38
N ILE A 197 17.18 -4.33 11.68
CA ILE A 197 17.83 -5.49 12.31
C ILE A 197 17.11 -6.79 11.95
N LEU A 198 15.77 -6.76 11.86
CA LEU A 198 14.94 -7.96 11.74
C LEU A 198 15.33 -8.87 10.55
N PRO A 199 15.56 -8.37 9.32
CA PRO A 199 15.99 -9.21 8.20
C PRO A 199 17.36 -9.87 8.38
N GLN A 200 18.21 -9.34 9.26
CA GLN A 200 19.57 -9.86 9.49
C GLN A 200 19.59 -11.04 10.47
N ILE A 201 18.63 -11.09 11.39
CA ILE A 201 18.60 -12.07 12.49
C ILE A 201 17.49 -13.11 12.35
N SER A 202 16.41 -12.77 11.62
CA SER A 202 15.27 -13.65 11.40
C SER A 202 15.50 -14.52 10.16
N SER A 203 14.94 -15.73 10.17
CA SER A 203 14.97 -16.62 9.00
C SER A 203 14.10 -16.14 7.84
N SER A 204 13.19 -15.20 8.08
CA SER A 204 12.41 -14.49 7.07
C SER A 204 12.43 -12.99 7.40
N PRO A 205 12.57 -12.09 6.41
CA PRO A 205 12.48 -10.64 6.65
C PRO A 205 11.14 -10.20 7.25
N VAL A 206 10.08 -10.99 7.08
CA VAL A 206 8.69 -10.64 7.41
C VAL A 206 8.05 -11.68 8.34
N PRO A 207 8.57 -11.87 9.58
CA PRO A 207 8.20 -13.00 10.43
C PRO A 207 6.80 -12.93 11.05
N TYR A 208 6.10 -11.82 10.89
CA TYR A 208 4.76 -11.55 11.43
C TYR A 208 3.63 -11.82 10.43
N VAL A 209 3.92 -12.33 9.22
CA VAL A 209 2.92 -12.47 8.15
C VAL A 209 1.80 -13.45 8.53
N ALA A 210 2.14 -14.67 8.95
CA ALA A 210 1.15 -15.64 9.44
C ALA A 210 0.56 -15.25 10.80
N ASN A 211 1.28 -14.43 11.57
CA ASN A 211 0.94 -14.05 12.94
C ASN A 211 1.06 -12.53 13.17
N PRO A 212 0.12 -11.71 12.63
CA PRO A 212 0.25 -10.25 12.63
C PRO A 212 0.34 -9.60 14.02
N TRP A 213 -0.13 -10.27 15.06
CA TRP A 213 -0.03 -9.81 16.45
C TRP A 213 1.43 -9.66 16.92
N LEU A 214 2.39 -10.38 16.31
CA LEU A 214 3.82 -10.19 16.58
C LEU A 214 4.29 -8.76 16.26
N ALA A 215 3.65 -8.06 15.32
CA ALA A 215 3.96 -6.66 15.02
C ALA A 215 3.78 -5.73 16.23
N VAL A 216 2.92 -6.09 17.19
CA VAL A 216 2.75 -5.33 18.44
C VAL A 216 4.04 -5.35 19.25
N GLY A 217 4.62 -6.53 19.49
CA GLY A 217 5.86 -6.62 20.24
C GLY A 217 7.08 -6.20 19.44
N LEU A 218 7.13 -6.49 18.14
CA LEU A 218 8.27 -6.15 17.28
C LEU A 218 8.37 -4.65 16.94
N PHE A 219 7.24 -3.97 16.77
CA PHE A 219 7.23 -2.56 16.34
C PHE A 219 6.52 -1.63 17.32
N ALA A 220 5.34 -1.99 17.83
CA ALA A 220 4.58 -1.11 18.72
C ALA A 220 5.27 -0.93 20.09
N ALA A 221 5.87 -1.98 20.65
CA ALA A 221 6.58 -1.88 21.94
C ALA A 221 7.86 -1.00 21.86
N PRO A 222 8.75 -1.16 20.86
CA PRO A 222 9.85 -0.22 20.64
C PRO A 222 9.39 1.21 20.33
N ALA A 223 8.37 1.37 19.48
CA ALA A 223 7.77 2.68 19.19
C ALA A 223 7.26 3.36 20.46
N PHE A 224 6.55 2.62 21.31
CA PHE A 224 6.03 3.10 22.58
C PHE A 224 7.15 3.51 23.54
N LEU A 225 8.22 2.72 23.65
CA LEU A 225 9.41 3.08 24.44
C LEU A 225 10.09 4.35 23.91
N GLY A 226 10.19 4.49 22.59
CA GLY A 226 10.69 5.70 21.94
C GLY A 226 9.80 6.92 22.25
N ALA A 227 8.49 6.78 22.11
CA ALA A 227 7.51 7.83 22.42
C ALA A 227 7.61 8.27 23.89
N LEU A 228 7.67 7.33 24.83
CA LEU A 228 7.89 7.60 26.25
C LEU A 228 9.19 8.37 26.49
N THR A 229 10.28 7.95 25.85
CA THR A 229 11.61 8.57 25.99
C THR A 229 11.61 10.01 25.47
N GLY A 230 11.12 10.21 24.25
CA GLY A 230 11.06 11.52 23.60
C GLY A 230 10.15 12.50 24.35
N GLN A 231 8.98 12.04 24.78
CA GLN A 231 8.08 12.88 25.57
C GLN A 231 8.66 13.16 26.97
N HIS A 232 9.32 12.20 27.62
CA HIS A 232 9.94 12.43 28.91
C HIS A 232 11.07 13.48 28.84
N LEU A 233 11.86 13.48 27.77
CA LEU A 233 12.87 14.50 27.53
C LEU A 233 12.22 15.89 27.38
N GLY A 234 11.16 15.98 26.57
CA GLY A 234 10.38 17.21 26.42
C GLY A 234 9.77 17.71 27.75
N TYR A 235 9.24 16.79 28.55
CA TYR A 235 8.75 17.07 29.91
C TYR A 235 9.84 17.66 30.81
N ILE A 236 11.06 17.11 30.79
CA ILE A 236 12.17 17.63 31.60
C ILE A 236 12.52 19.06 31.19
N ILE A 237 12.60 19.34 29.89
CA ILE A 237 12.91 20.68 29.35
C ILE A 237 11.81 21.68 29.76
N LEU A 238 10.54 21.31 29.56
CA LEU A 238 9.39 22.13 29.94
C LEU A 238 9.36 22.40 31.45
N LYS A 239 9.61 21.36 32.27
CA LYS A 239 9.68 21.46 33.72
C LYS A 239 10.78 22.42 34.18
N ALA A 240 11.97 22.35 33.57
CA ALA A 240 13.08 23.24 33.89
C ALA A 240 12.76 24.70 33.58
N TYR A 241 12.12 24.95 32.42
CA TYR A 241 11.64 26.28 32.06
C TYR A 241 10.62 26.83 33.07
N LEU A 242 9.58 26.04 33.38
CA LEU A 242 8.54 26.42 34.32
C LEU A 242 9.11 26.67 35.72
N ALA A 243 10.07 25.86 36.18
CA ALA A 243 10.74 26.07 37.46
C ALA A 243 11.45 27.43 37.55
N ASN A 244 12.20 27.79 36.50
CA ASN A 244 12.87 29.09 36.42
C ASN A 244 11.88 30.27 36.30
N MET A 245 10.74 30.06 35.66
CA MET A 245 9.70 31.09 35.55
C MET A 245 8.97 31.30 36.90
N PHE A 246 8.55 30.22 37.57
CA PHE A 246 7.83 30.30 38.84
C PHE A 246 8.71 30.87 39.95
N SER A 247 10.01 30.53 40.00
CA SER A 247 10.93 31.08 41.01
C SER A 247 11.10 32.60 40.93
N LYS A 248 10.95 33.17 39.73
CA LYS A 248 11.01 34.62 39.51
C LYS A 248 9.70 35.36 39.81
N ARG A 249 8.56 34.66 39.80
CA ARG A 249 7.22 35.28 39.79
C ARG A 249 6.42 35.08 41.07
N MET A 250 6.70 34.04 41.85
CA MET A 250 5.95 33.70 43.07
C MET A 250 6.89 33.30 44.21
N GLN A 251 6.67 33.86 45.39
CA GLN A 251 7.26 33.37 46.64
C GLN A 251 6.30 32.38 47.29
N LEU A 252 6.43 31.10 46.92
CA LEU A 252 5.68 29.98 47.49
C LEU A 252 6.64 29.05 48.23
N SER A 253 6.11 28.20 49.11
CA SER A 253 6.92 27.14 49.71
C SER A 253 7.50 26.21 48.61
N PRO A 254 8.73 25.69 48.77
CA PRO A 254 9.38 24.85 47.75
C PRO A 254 8.55 23.61 47.36
N ILE A 255 7.83 23.02 48.32
CA ILE A 255 7.00 21.83 48.12
C ILE A 255 5.81 22.15 47.23
N VAL A 256 5.03 23.18 47.58
CA VAL A 256 3.86 23.61 46.79
C VAL A 256 4.27 24.07 45.39
N GLN A 257 5.42 24.73 45.27
CA GLN A 257 5.94 25.15 43.98
C GLN A 257 6.32 23.96 43.08
N ALA A 258 6.97 22.93 43.64
CA ALA A 258 7.36 21.73 42.90
C ALA A 258 6.14 20.96 42.36
N ASP A 259 5.08 20.83 43.16
CA ASP A 259 3.83 20.19 42.75
C ASP A 259 3.11 21.01 41.68
N LEU A 260 3.06 22.33 41.84
CA LEU A 260 2.44 23.24 40.87
C LEU A 260 3.10 23.15 39.49
N ILE A 261 4.44 23.15 39.44
CA ILE A 261 5.21 23.02 38.20
C ILE A 261 4.90 21.69 37.50
N LYS A 262 4.80 20.60 38.27
CA LYS A 262 4.50 19.27 37.72
C LYS A 262 3.13 19.26 37.04
N LEU A 263 2.10 19.76 37.74
CA LEU A 263 0.73 19.81 37.24
C LEU A 263 0.62 20.70 35.99
N GLU A 264 1.31 21.84 35.98
CA GLU A 264 1.26 22.76 34.84
C GLU A 264 1.97 22.18 33.61
N ALA A 265 3.12 21.52 33.79
CA ALA A 265 3.82 20.84 32.70
C ALA A 265 2.94 19.77 32.03
N GLU A 266 2.23 18.95 32.81
CA GLU A 266 1.34 17.90 32.29
C GLU A 266 0.12 18.46 31.56
N ARG A 267 -0.46 19.56 32.05
CA ARG A 267 -1.56 20.26 31.35
C ARG A 267 -1.10 20.77 29.99
N TRP A 268 0.11 21.31 29.92
CA TRP A 268 0.73 21.77 28.67
C TRP A 268 0.97 20.62 27.69
N LEU A 269 1.49 19.48 28.17
CA LEU A 269 1.64 18.28 27.35
C LEU A 269 0.29 17.73 26.86
N PHE A 270 -0.75 17.73 27.71
CA PHE A 270 -2.09 17.31 27.31
C PHE A 270 -2.67 18.22 26.23
N LYS A 271 -2.50 19.55 26.37
CA LYS A 271 -2.92 20.53 25.38
C LYS A 271 -2.19 20.40 24.04
N ALA A 272 -0.97 19.86 24.03
CA ALA A 272 -0.23 19.60 22.79
C ALA A 272 -1.02 18.67 21.85
N GLY A 273 -1.80 17.73 22.40
CA GLY A 273 -2.68 16.88 21.62
C GLY A 273 -3.74 17.68 20.84
N PHE A 274 -4.31 18.74 21.44
CA PHE A 274 -5.27 19.60 20.73
C PHE A 274 -4.60 20.29 19.54
N LEU A 275 -3.38 20.79 19.71
CA LEU A 275 -2.68 21.47 18.63
C LEU A 275 -2.30 20.48 17.51
N GLN A 276 -1.81 19.29 17.86
CA GLN A 276 -1.48 18.24 16.91
C GLN A 276 -2.69 17.86 16.04
N TRP A 277 -3.84 17.59 16.66
CA TRP A 277 -5.05 17.22 15.94
C TRP A 277 -5.71 18.40 15.21
N LEU A 278 -5.56 19.63 15.72
CA LEU A 278 -5.96 20.84 15.00
C LEU A 278 -5.15 21.04 13.71
N ILE A 279 -3.83 20.82 13.74
CA ILE A 279 -2.98 20.89 12.55
C ILE A 279 -3.41 19.85 11.53
N LEU A 280 -3.62 18.60 11.95
CA LEU A 280 -4.09 17.53 11.06
C LEU A 280 -5.49 17.81 10.51
N LEU A 281 -6.39 18.36 11.32
CA LEU A 281 -7.73 18.78 10.88
C LEU A 281 -7.63 19.88 9.81
N ALA A 282 -6.79 20.89 10.03
CA ALA A 282 -6.58 21.98 9.09
C ALA A 282 -5.95 21.52 7.77
N LEU A 283 -4.90 20.70 7.84
CA LEU A 283 -4.24 20.15 6.65
C LEU A 283 -5.17 19.23 5.86
N GLY A 284 -5.83 18.29 6.53
CA GLY A 284 -6.77 17.36 5.89
C GLY A 284 -7.93 18.09 5.22
N ASN A 285 -8.46 19.13 5.86
CA ASN A 285 -9.52 19.96 5.30
C ASN A 285 -9.03 20.80 4.11
N PHE A 286 -7.81 21.33 4.16
CA PHE A 286 -7.20 22.07 3.05
C PHE A 286 -7.03 21.20 1.80
N TYR A 287 -6.53 19.96 1.98
CA TYR A 287 -6.38 18.99 0.89
C TYR A 287 -7.67 18.21 0.55
N LYS A 288 -8.79 18.51 1.23
CA LYS A 288 -10.09 17.85 1.05
C LYS A 288 -10.05 16.32 1.18
N ILE A 289 -9.26 15.82 2.14
CA ILE A 289 -9.12 14.38 2.42
C ILE A 289 -10.35 13.91 3.19
N GLY A 290 -10.99 12.82 2.75
CA GLY A 290 -12.22 12.31 3.37
C GLY A 290 -12.01 11.86 4.83
N SER A 291 -10.88 11.23 5.12
CA SER A 291 -10.50 10.72 6.45
C SER A 291 -10.22 11.80 7.51
N THR A 292 -10.34 13.09 7.15
CA THR A 292 -10.16 14.24 8.05
C THR A 292 -11.09 14.19 9.27
N PHE A 293 -12.22 13.48 9.19
CA PHE A 293 -13.12 13.25 10.32
C PHE A 293 -12.43 12.59 11.52
N ILE A 294 -11.37 11.78 11.31
CA ILE A 294 -10.59 11.19 12.40
C ILE A 294 -9.97 12.29 13.25
N ALA A 295 -9.38 13.31 12.64
CA ALA A 295 -8.79 14.44 13.36
C ALA A 295 -9.84 15.25 14.13
N LEU A 296 -11.05 15.39 13.57
CA LEU A 296 -12.17 16.02 14.25
C LEU A 296 -12.52 15.29 15.55
N PHE A 297 -12.69 13.96 15.50
CA PHE A 297 -13.00 13.16 16.69
C PHE A 297 -11.85 13.15 17.69
N TRP A 298 -10.59 13.15 17.26
CA TRP A 298 -9.47 13.21 18.18
C TRP A 298 -9.22 14.60 18.77
N LEU A 299 -9.81 15.67 18.22
CA LEU A 299 -9.73 17.03 18.74
C LEU A 299 -10.88 17.38 19.69
N VAL A 300 -12.12 17.17 19.24
CA VAL A 300 -13.32 17.76 19.88
C VAL A 300 -13.67 17.10 21.22
N PRO A 301 -13.93 15.77 21.31
CA PRO A 301 -14.21 15.11 22.58
C PRO A 301 -13.15 15.33 23.68
N PRO A 302 -11.82 15.22 23.42
CA PRO A 302 -10.82 15.55 24.44
C PRO A 302 -10.86 17.02 24.88
N ALA A 303 -11.06 17.96 23.95
CA ALA A 303 -11.17 19.37 24.26
C ALA A 303 -12.42 19.69 25.09
N PHE A 304 -13.55 19.06 24.74
CA PHE A 304 -14.80 19.18 25.48
C PHE A 304 -14.67 18.64 26.92
N ALA A 305 -14.12 17.44 27.08
CA ALA A 305 -13.93 16.84 28.40
C ALA A 305 -13.03 17.72 29.29
N TYR A 306 -11.93 18.23 28.74
CA TYR A 306 -11.02 19.14 29.44
C TYR A 306 -11.71 20.47 29.79
N GLY A 307 -12.47 21.04 28.85
CA GLY A 307 -13.28 22.23 29.04
C GLY A 307 -14.28 22.09 30.18
N PHE A 308 -14.95 20.94 30.23
CA PHE A 308 -16.01 20.66 31.20
C PHE A 308 -15.48 20.39 32.62
N LEU A 309 -14.34 19.70 32.75
CA LEU A 309 -13.86 19.21 34.05
C LEU A 309 -12.69 20.01 34.64
N GLU A 310 -11.87 20.67 33.82
CA GLU A 310 -10.63 21.33 34.25
C GLU A 310 -10.47 22.79 33.81
N ALA A 311 -11.20 23.27 32.79
CA ALA A 311 -11.02 24.64 32.35
C ALA A 311 -11.46 25.64 33.43
N THR A 312 -10.51 26.49 33.83
CA THR A 312 -10.75 27.59 34.75
C THR A 312 -10.79 28.89 33.96
N LEU A 313 -11.96 29.53 33.93
CA LEU A 313 -12.16 30.82 33.25
C LEU A 313 -11.47 32.01 33.95
N THR A 314 -10.84 31.79 35.11
CA THR A 314 -10.15 32.83 35.88
C THR A 314 -8.66 32.51 36.09
N PRO A 315 -7.75 33.47 35.80
CA PRO A 315 -6.30 33.27 35.94
C PRO A 315 -5.81 33.21 37.40
N VAL A 316 -6.70 33.43 38.37
CA VAL A 316 -6.39 33.53 39.81
C VAL A 316 -6.33 32.15 40.50
N ARG A 317 -6.91 31.10 39.90
CA ARG A 317 -6.97 29.77 40.54
C ARG A 317 -5.78 28.91 40.15
N PHE A 318 -5.20 28.22 41.14
CA PHE A 318 -4.17 27.21 40.90
C PHE A 318 -4.72 26.08 39.99
N PRO A 319 -3.85 25.52 39.11
CA PRO A 319 -4.20 24.38 38.27
C PRO A 319 -4.60 23.19 39.13
N ARG A 320 -5.71 22.56 38.75
CA ARG A 320 -6.17 21.30 39.34
C ARG A 320 -5.49 20.12 38.65
N PRO A 321 -5.30 18.98 39.35
CA PRO A 321 -4.83 17.76 38.71
C PRO A 321 -5.81 17.30 37.64
N LEU A 322 -5.25 16.81 36.53
CA LEU A 322 -6.03 16.19 35.47
C LEU A 322 -6.77 14.97 36.01
N LYS A 323 -8.09 14.91 35.83
CA LYS A 323 -8.90 13.79 36.31
C LYS A 323 -8.84 12.63 35.33
N LEU A 324 -8.81 11.40 35.84
CA LEU A 324 -8.98 10.20 35.01
C LEU A 324 -10.28 10.24 34.19
N ALA A 325 -11.35 10.83 34.74
CA ALA A 325 -12.62 11.03 34.05
C ALA A 325 -12.47 11.82 32.74
N THR A 326 -11.57 12.80 32.68
CA THR A 326 -11.31 13.61 31.49
C THR A 326 -10.68 12.77 30.39
N LEU A 327 -9.74 11.89 30.74
CA LEU A 327 -9.16 10.95 29.81
C LEU A 327 -10.21 9.97 29.29
N LEU A 328 -11.02 9.38 30.17
CA LEU A 328 -12.02 8.38 29.79
C LEU A 328 -13.11 8.98 28.89
N LEU A 329 -13.67 10.13 29.26
CA LEU A 329 -14.68 10.83 28.46
C LEU A 329 -14.10 11.35 27.15
N GLY A 330 -12.88 11.88 27.18
CA GLY A 330 -12.20 12.41 26.00
C GLY A 330 -11.84 11.34 24.98
N LEU A 331 -11.43 10.14 25.42
CA LEU A 331 -10.93 9.10 24.53
C LEU A 331 -11.96 8.04 24.10
N ALA A 332 -13.13 7.96 24.75
CA ALA A 332 -14.15 6.96 24.41
C ALA A 332 -14.59 7.01 22.94
N VAL A 333 -15.02 8.19 22.46
CA VAL A 333 -15.51 8.36 21.08
C VAL A 333 -14.40 8.24 20.03
N PRO A 334 -13.23 8.92 20.17
CA PRO A 334 -12.16 8.79 19.18
C PRO A 334 -11.67 7.34 19.01
N VAL A 335 -11.52 6.61 20.13
CA VAL A 335 -11.10 5.20 20.09
C VAL A 335 -12.17 4.33 19.42
N LEU A 336 -13.44 4.51 19.78
CA LEU A 336 -14.55 3.76 19.17
C LEU A 336 -14.61 3.93 17.66
N VAL A 337 -14.42 5.16 17.17
CA VAL A 337 -14.52 5.50 15.75
C VAL A 337 -13.29 5.06 14.95
N SER A 338 -12.09 5.11 15.53
CA SER A 338 -10.84 4.97 14.76
C SER A 338 -10.04 3.68 14.99
N ALA A 339 -10.18 3.01 16.14
CA ALA A 339 -9.33 1.86 16.49
C ALA A 339 -9.45 0.71 15.49
N GLY A 340 -10.68 0.38 15.06
CA GLY A 340 -10.91 -0.66 14.05
C GLY A 340 -10.26 -0.34 12.71
N ASN A 341 -10.26 0.93 12.29
CA ASN A 341 -9.63 1.38 11.06
C ASN A 341 -8.11 1.24 11.15
N PHE A 342 -7.47 1.71 12.23
CA PHE A 342 -6.02 1.59 12.41
C PHE A 342 -5.54 0.13 12.44
N ILE A 343 -6.27 -0.75 13.12
CA ILE A 343 -5.96 -2.19 13.16
C ILE A 343 -6.09 -2.80 11.76
N ARG A 344 -7.15 -2.48 11.02
CA ARG A 344 -7.35 -2.96 9.65
C ARG A 344 -6.25 -2.48 8.71
N LEU A 345 -5.85 -1.22 8.79
CA LEU A 345 -4.77 -0.65 7.98
C LEU A 345 -3.42 -1.32 8.26
N ALA A 346 -3.09 -1.58 9.53
CA ALA A 346 -1.89 -2.35 9.88
C ALA A 346 -1.91 -3.74 9.23
N ASN A 347 -3.05 -4.44 9.28
CA ASN A 347 -3.22 -5.75 8.64
C ASN A 347 -3.14 -5.68 7.11
N VAL A 348 -3.65 -4.62 6.48
CA VAL A 348 -3.51 -4.38 5.04
C VAL A 348 -2.05 -4.18 4.66
N ILE A 349 -1.28 -3.40 5.45
CA ILE A 349 0.16 -3.22 5.22
C ILE A 349 0.88 -4.57 5.34
N VAL A 350 0.62 -5.35 6.39
CA VAL A 350 1.20 -6.71 6.55
C VAL A 350 0.88 -7.59 5.32
N ALA A 351 -0.35 -7.52 4.81
CA ALA A 351 -0.75 -8.30 3.64
C ALA A 351 -0.11 -7.82 2.33
N ILE A 352 0.11 -6.51 2.16
CA ILE A 352 0.84 -5.94 1.02
C ILE A 352 2.31 -6.38 1.07
N VAL A 353 2.91 -6.41 2.26
CA VAL A 353 4.31 -6.83 2.47
C VAL A 353 4.59 -8.24 1.95
N VAL A 354 3.60 -9.15 1.97
CA VAL A 354 3.71 -10.52 1.40
C VAL A 354 3.99 -10.51 -0.11
N ARG A 355 3.57 -9.47 -0.83
CA ARG A 355 3.71 -9.34 -2.29
C ARG A 355 4.30 -7.98 -2.66
N PHE A 356 5.20 -7.49 -1.82
CA PHE A 356 5.77 -6.16 -1.94
C PHE A 356 6.73 -6.05 -3.13
N ASP A 357 7.41 -7.15 -3.45
CA ASP A 357 8.47 -7.16 -4.42
C ASP A 357 7.91 -7.39 -5.83
N ARG A 358 7.63 -6.29 -6.55
CA ARG A 358 7.17 -6.34 -7.95
C ARG A 358 8.17 -7.06 -8.84
N ASN A 359 9.46 -6.79 -8.63
CA ASN A 359 10.60 -7.43 -9.28
C ASN A 359 11.32 -8.27 -8.22
N PRO A 360 11.06 -9.57 -8.10
CA PRO A 360 11.62 -10.43 -7.06
C PRO A 360 13.12 -10.22 -6.87
N GLY A 361 13.54 -9.80 -5.67
CA GLY A 361 14.92 -9.43 -5.32
C GLY A 361 15.28 -7.95 -5.39
N GLY A 362 14.46 -7.11 -6.02
CA GLY A 362 14.79 -5.71 -6.32
C GLY A 362 14.49 -4.73 -5.21
N THR A 363 13.52 -5.05 -4.35
CA THR A 363 13.24 -4.21 -3.18
C THR A 363 14.15 -4.57 -1.98
N PRO A 364 14.64 -3.58 -1.21
CA PRO A 364 15.39 -3.86 0.01
C PRO A 364 14.53 -4.61 1.04
N GLU A 365 15.07 -5.68 1.63
CA GLU A 365 14.34 -6.57 2.56
C GLU A 365 13.79 -5.85 3.80
N TRP A 366 14.40 -4.73 4.21
CA TRP A 366 13.98 -3.93 5.37
C TRP A 366 12.82 -2.96 5.05
N LEU A 367 12.54 -2.67 3.77
CA LEU A 367 11.64 -1.57 3.38
C LEU A 367 10.19 -1.82 3.84
N GLY A 368 9.67 -3.03 3.66
CA GLY A 368 8.34 -3.40 4.14
C GLY A 368 8.20 -3.26 5.66
N ASN A 369 9.25 -3.63 6.42
CA ASN A 369 9.28 -3.46 7.87
C ASN A 369 9.31 -1.99 8.27
N VAL A 370 10.05 -1.14 7.54
CA VAL A 370 10.10 0.30 7.82
C VAL A 370 8.74 0.95 7.59
N ILE A 371 8.03 0.61 6.51
CA ILE A 371 6.68 1.12 6.23
C ILE A 371 5.73 0.78 7.39
N LEU A 372 5.71 -0.49 7.81
CA LEU A 372 4.87 -0.94 8.93
C LEU A 372 5.27 -0.28 10.26
N ALA A 373 6.58 -0.20 10.55
CA ALA A 373 7.11 0.41 11.77
C ALA A 373 6.76 1.91 11.87
N VAL A 374 6.95 2.66 10.79
CA VAL A 374 6.62 4.08 10.71
C VAL A 374 5.11 4.28 10.87
N PHE A 375 4.28 3.48 10.20
CA PHE A 375 2.82 3.55 10.35
C PHE A 375 2.40 3.33 11.81
N ILE A 376 2.89 2.27 12.45
CA ILE A 376 2.59 1.97 13.86
C ILE A 376 3.08 3.10 14.77
N ALA A 377 4.30 3.59 14.58
CA ALA A 377 4.89 4.65 15.40
C ALA A 377 4.11 5.97 15.29
N VAL A 378 3.69 6.35 14.08
CA VAL A 378 2.88 7.55 13.83
C VAL A 378 1.52 7.41 14.49
N VAL A 379 0.79 6.32 14.23
CA VAL A 379 -0.54 6.09 14.84
C VAL A 379 -0.45 6.09 16.37
N LEU A 380 0.59 5.46 16.93
CA LEU A 380 0.83 5.42 18.36
C LEU A 380 1.05 6.82 18.93
N CYS A 381 1.94 7.61 18.34
CA CYS A 381 2.19 8.99 18.76
C CYS A 381 0.93 9.86 18.68
N LEU A 382 0.17 9.71 17.59
CA LEU A 382 -1.04 10.48 17.37
C LEU A 382 -2.12 10.18 18.43
N THR A 383 -2.33 8.89 18.71
CA THR A 383 -3.42 8.43 19.59
C THR A 383 -3.06 8.46 21.07
N LEU A 384 -1.78 8.31 21.43
CA LEU A 384 -1.35 8.25 22.84
C LEU A 384 -0.93 9.60 23.42
N VAL A 385 -0.92 10.70 22.65
CA VAL A 385 -0.51 12.05 23.11
C VAL A 385 -1.20 12.48 24.42
N TYR A 386 -2.50 12.19 24.55
CA TYR A 386 -3.28 12.50 25.75
C TYR A 386 -2.94 11.56 26.91
N LEU A 387 -2.80 10.26 26.66
CA LEU A 387 -2.52 9.25 27.68
C LEU A 387 -1.11 9.43 28.27
N LEU A 388 -0.11 9.64 27.41
CA LEU A 388 1.28 9.75 27.82
C LEU A 388 1.52 10.95 28.75
N SER A 389 0.71 12.01 28.61
CA SER A 389 0.71 13.15 29.54
C SER A 389 0.43 12.76 31.00
N TYR A 390 -0.31 11.66 31.26
CA TYR A 390 -0.61 11.16 32.61
C TYR A 390 0.48 10.24 33.18
N VAL A 391 1.41 9.73 32.35
CA VAL A 391 2.45 8.79 32.80
C VAL A 391 3.41 9.45 33.80
N HIS A 392 3.52 10.79 33.77
CA HIS A 392 4.30 11.57 34.71
C HIS A 392 3.65 11.72 36.11
N LEU A 393 2.32 11.54 36.22
CA LEU A 393 1.58 11.57 37.49
C LEU A 393 1.71 10.27 38.28
N SER A 394 1.46 9.14 37.62
CA SER A 394 1.22 7.84 38.27
C SER A 394 2.45 7.18 38.87
N GLY A 395 3.66 7.67 38.56
CA GLY A 395 4.90 6.99 38.91
C GLY A 395 5.11 5.66 38.18
N ALA A 396 4.17 5.25 37.31
CA ALA A 396 4.16 3.96 36.64
C ALA A 396 5.12 3.87 35.43
N LYS A 397 5.91 4.92 35.16
CA LYS A 397 6.85 4.95 34.02
C LYS A 397 7.79 3.73 33.97
N ARG A 398 8.33 3.32 35.12
CA ARG A 398 9.26 2.18 35.23
C ARG A 398 8.58 0.85 34.90
N PRO A 399 7.48 0.45 35.58
CA PRO A 399 6.81 -0.81 35.27
C PRO A 399 6.30 -0.86 33.82
N ILE A 400 5.77 0.25 33.28
CA ILE A 400 5.30 0.30 31.89
C ILE A 400 6.48 0.11 30.91
N ALA A 401 7.61 0.77 31.14
CA ALA A 401 8.80 0.59 30.31
C ALA A 401 9.32 -0.85 30.39
N ILE A 402 9.39 -1.44 31.58
CA ILE A 402 9.79 -2.84 31.77
C ILE A 402 8.83 -3.78 31.02
N ALA A 403 7.52 -3.61 31.15
CA ALA A 403 6.53 -4.42 30.45
C ALA A 403 6.68 -4.33 28.92
N SER A 404 6.96 -3.14 28.39
CA SER A 404 7.20 -2.93 26.96
C SER A 404 8.48 -3.61 26.48
N CYS A 405 9.57 -3.52 27.26
CA CYS A 405 10.81 -4.24 26.98
C CYS A 405 10.59 -5.76 27.01
N VAL A 406 9.87 -6.28 28.01
CA VAL A 406 9.55 -7.71 28.11
C VAL A 406 8.73 -8.16 26.89
N LEU A 407 7.71 -7.40 26.49
CA LEU A 407 6.91 -7.73 25.30
C LEU A 407 7.74 -7.78 24.02
N PHE A 408 8.66 -6.83 23.83
CA PHE A 408 9.60 -6.83 22.70
C PHE A 408 10.52 -8.04 22.74
N VAL A 409 11.18 -8.31 23.87
CA VAL A 409 12.11 -9.42 24.03
C VAL A 409 11.42 -10.77 23.82
N LEU A 410 10.21 -10.96 24.38
CA LEU A 410 9.43 -12.17 24.17
C LEU A 410 9.08 -12.36 22.69
N SER A 411 8.64 -11.30 22.00
CA SER A 411 8.31 -11.39 20.58
C SER A 411 9.54 -11.71 19.73
N LEU A 412 10.70 -11.14 20.08
CA LEU A 412 11.96 -11.44 19.43
C LEU A 412 12.39 -12.90 19.64
N ILE A 413 12.26 -13.42 20.87
CA ILE A 413 12.55 -14.84 21.17
C ILE A 413 11.64 -15.76 20.36
N LEU A 414 10.34 -15.46 20.24
CA LEU A 414 9.41 -16.26 19.45
C LEU A 414 9.79 -16.30 17.96
N VAL A 415 10.26 -15.19 17.41
CA VAL A 415 10.76 -15.11 16.02
C VAL A 415 12.07 -15.89 15.85
N LEU A 416 13.05 -15.66 16.73
CA LEU A 416 14.39 -16.27 16.61
C LEU A 416 14.38 -17.78 16.88
N SER A 417 13.53 -18.24 17.79
CA SER A 417 13.36 -19.67 18.08
C SER A 417 12.64 -20.43 16.97
N GLY A 418 11.94 -19.74 16.07
CA GLY A 418 11.08 -20.35 15.06
C GLY A 418 9.81 -21.01 15.64
N THR A 419 9.50 -20.77 16.93
CA THR A 419 8.28 -21.30 17.58
C THR A 419 7.02 -20.80 16.88
N VAL A 420 7.05 -19.54 16.42
CA VAL A 420 5.98 -18.95 15.62
C VAL A 420 6.51 -18.81 14.19
N PRO A 421 6.11 -19.68 13.26
CA PRO A 421 6.65 -19.65 11.91
C PRO A 421 6.15 -18.41 11.15
N PRO A 422 6.98 -17.87 10.23
CA PRO A 422 6.62 -16.71 9.41
C PRO A 422 5.45 -16.99 8.46
N PHE A 423 5.32 -18.24 8.02
CA PHE A 423 4.35 -18.73 7.06
C PHE A 423 3.67 -20.00 7.59
N SER A 424 2.44 -20.24 7.16
CA SER A 424 1.68 -21.47 7.45
C SER A 424 1.18 -22.09 6.15
N GLU A 425 0.51 -23.24 6.23
CA GLU A 425 -0.11 -23.87 5.06
C GLU A 425 -1.15 -22.95 4.40
N ASP A 426 -1.97 -22.26 5.20
CA ASP A 426 -2.96 -21.30 4.70
C ASP A 426 -2.29 -19.99 4.27
N THR A 427 -1.50 -19.39 5.17
CA THR A 427 -0.79 -18.13 4.95
C THR A 427 0.61 -18.45 4.44
N ALA A 428 0.63 -19.03 3.25
CA ALA A 428 1.84 -19.53 2.61
C ALA A 428 2.67 -18.41 1.98
N ARG A 429 3.97 -18.67 1.87
CA ARG A 429 4.86 -17.86 1.05
C ARG A 429 4.47 -18.00 -0.42
N ALA A 430 4.24 -16.87 -1.09
CA ALA A 430 3.90 -16.81 -2.50
C ALA A 430 5.16 -17.06 -3.34
N VAL A 431 5.18 -18.17 -4.09
CA VAL A 431 6.32 -18.56 -4.95
C VAL A 431 5.88 -18.82 -6.38
N ASN A 432 6.80 -18.68 -7.33
CA ASN A 432 6.62 -19.05 -8.73
C ASN A 432 7.66 -20.12 -9.07
N VAL A 433 7.20 -21.19 -9.73
CA VAL A 433 8.05 -22.24 -10.29
C VAL A 433 7.74 -22.32 -11.78
N VAL A 434 8.73 -21.98 -12.59
CA VAL A 434 8.56 -21.78 -14.04
C VAL A 434 9.63 -22.55 -14.77
N HIS A 435 9.24 -23.42 -15.70
CA HIS A 435 10.16 -23.93 -16.71
C HIS A 435 10.31 -22.88 -17.80
N VAL A 436 11.52 -22.37 -17.98
CA VAL A 436 11.84 -21.35 -18.97
C VAL A 436 12.64 -22.00 -20.09
N VAL A 437 12.19 -21.76 -21.32
CA VAL A 437 12.93 -22.05 -22.55
C VAL A 437 13.26 -20.71 -23.19
N ASP A 438 14.52 -20.30 -23.07
CA ASP A 438 15.00 -19.03 -23.58
C ASP A 438 15.66 -19.22 -24.95
N ALA A 439 14.98 -18.68 -25.97
CA ALA A 439 15.46 -18.62 -27.35
C ALA A 439 15.94 -17.21 -27.73
N SER A 440 16.09 -16.30 -26.77
CA SER A 440 16.63 -14.95 -26.99
C SER A 440 18.08 -15.05 -27.48
N GLY A 441 18.41 -14.35 -28.57
CA GLY A 441 19.72 -14.44 -29.23
C GLY A 441 19.76 -15.31 -30.50
N LYS A 442 18.64 -15.93 -30.89
CA LYS A 442 18.53 -16.78 -32.09
C LYS A 442 18.28 -16.02 -33.40
N PHE A 443 18.46 -14.69 -33.43
CA PHE A 443 18.20 -13.91 -34.64
C PHE A 443 19.25 -14.23 -35.72
N GLY A 444 18.85 -14.96 -36.76
CA GLY A 444 19.71 -15.33 -37.90
C GLY A 444 20.67 -16.53 -37.70
N GLY A 445 20.60 -17.33 -36.62
CA GLY A 445 21.59 -18.38 -36.33
C GLY A 445 21.08 -19.68 -35.64
N LYS A 446 21.90 -20.76 -35.70
CA LYS A 446 21.64 -22.13 -35.18
C LYS A 446 22.14 -22.36 -33.73
N GLN A 447 21.82 -21.51 -32.77
CA GLN A 447 22.13 -21.78 -31.36
C GLN A 447 20.97 -22.52 -30.69
N GLU A 448 21.24 -23.54 -29.88
CA GLU A 448 20.19 -24.26 -29.14
C GLU A 448 19.62 -23.37 -28.03
N PRO A 449 18.29 -23.37 -27.83
CA PRO A 449 17.67 -22.59 -26.76
C PRO A 449 18.14 -23.11 -25.40
N SER A 450 18.35 -22.20 -24.45
CA SER A 450 18.69 -22.58 -23.08
C SER A 450 17.42 -22.95 -22.31
N SER A 451 17.47 -24.00 -21.49
CA SER A 451 16.31 -24.51 -20.74
C SER A 451 16.63 -24.63 -19.26
N PHE A 452 15.82 -24.01 -18.40
CA PHE A 452 16.04 -23.99 -16.95
C PHE A 452 14.74 -23.87 -16.15
N ILE A 453 14.74 -24.32 -14.89
CA ILE A 453 13.66 -24.01 -13.96
C ILE A 453 14.05 -22.79 -13.13
N ALA A 454 13.17 -21.79 -13.07
CA ALA A 454 13.26 -20.65 -12.18
C ALA A 454 12.32 -20.82 -10.99
N LEU A 455 12.85 -20.64 -9.78
CA LEU A 455 12.11 -20.53 -8.53
C LEU A 455 12.34 -19.14 -7.94
N TYR A 456 11.28 -18.36 -7.75
CA TYR A 456 11.35 -17.02 -7.17
C TYR A 456 10.10 -16.67 -6.37
N SER A 457 10.12 -15.53 -5.67
CA SER A 457 9.07 -15.13 -4.72
C SER A 457 8.89 -13.61 -4.74
N THR A 458 7.65 -13.15 -4.80
CA THR A 458 7.30 -11.73 -4.59
C THR A 458 7.31 -11.34 -3.11
N THR A 459 7.40 -12.33 -2.21
CA THR A 459 7.65 -12.11 -0.78
C THR A 459 9.14 -11.86 -0.55
N PRO A 460 9.52 -10.75 0.11
CA PRO A 460 10.93 -10.43 0.36
C PRO A 460 11.70 -11.52 1.10
N GLY A 461 12.98 -11.68 0.74
CA GLY A 461 13.93 -12.56 1.42
C GLY A 461 14.42 -13.74 0.59
N LYS A 462 15.41 -14.45 1.14
CA LYS A 462 16.05 -15.60 0.49
C LYS A 462 15.15 -16.83 0.44
N LEU A 463 15.44 -17.74 -0.50
CA LEU A 463 14.71 -19.00 -0.73
C LEU A 463 15.50 -20.25 -0.27
N THR A 464 16.42 -20.06 0.66
CA THR A 464 17.37 -21.11 1.08
C THR A 464 16.68 -22.29 1.74
N LYS A 465 15.70 -22.04 2.61
CA LYS A 465 14.92 -23.10 3.30
C LYS A 465 14.09 -23.92 2.32
N GLU A 466 13.48 -23.25 1.34
CA GLU A 466 12.69 -23.90 0.30
C GLU A 466 13.56 -24.80 -0.57
N VAL A 467 14.71 -24.30 -1.03
CA VAL A 467 15.64 -25.08 -1.86
C VAL A 467 16.26 -26.25 -1.11
N GLU A 468 16.59 -26.08 0.18
CA GLU A 468 17.12 -27.16 1.03
C GLU A 468 16.15 -28.33 1.18
N GLN A 469 14.84 -28.07 1.13
CA GLN A 469 13.81 -29.11 1.15
C GLN A 469 13.58 -29.73 -0.24
N ILE A 470 13.56 -28.90 -1.30
CA ILE A 470 13.30 -29.36 -2.67
C ILE A 470 14.43 -30.30 -3.17
N LYS A 471 15.70 -29.96 -2.90
CA LYS A 471 16.89 -30.74 -3.29
C LYS A 471 16.92 -31.17 -4.78
N GLU A 472 16.68 -30.22 -5.68
CA GLU A 472 16.64 -30.44 -7.15
C GLU A 472 17.74 -29.69 -7.92
N GLY A 473 18.86 -29.35 -7.27
CA GLY A 473 20.02 -28.73 -7.93
C GLY A 473 19.88 -27.22 -8.16
N PHE A 474 19.12 -26.52 -7.32
CA PHE A 474 18.94 -25.08 -7.43
C PHE A 474 20.15 -24.29 -6.92
N VAL A 475 20.59 -23.31 -7.70
CA VAL A 475 21.58 -22.30 -7.31
C VAL A 475 20.89 -20.95 -7.20
N CYS A 476 20.91 -20.37 -6.01
CA CYS A 476 20.27 -19.09 -5.73
C CYS A 476 21.28 -17.93 -5.77
N GLY A 477 20.92 -16.83 -6.42
CA GLY A 477 21.81 -15.68 -6.52
C GLY A 477 21.12 -14.48 -7.13
N ARG A 478 21.88 -13.38 -7.25
CA ARG A 478 21.48 -12.16 -7.96
C ARG A 478 22.17 -12.00 -9.31
N ASP A 479 23.07 -12.93 -9.65
CA ASP A 479 23.93 -12.82 -10.84
C ASP A 479 23.19 -13.17 -12.14
N ASN A 480 22.10 -13.94 -12.04
CA ASN A 480 21.31 -14.42 -13.19
C ASN A 480 19.93 -13.76 -13.21
N VAL A 481 19.91 -12.48 -13.59
CA VAL A 481 18.66 -11.74 -13.75
C VAL A 481 17.89 -12.29 -14.96
N VAL A 482 16.66 -12.74 -14.73
CA VAL A 482 15.76 -13.22 -15.80
C VAL A 482 14.61 -12.26 -15.95
N ASP A 483 14.40 -11.78 -17.17
CA ASP A 483 13.30 -10.89 -17.51
C ASP A 483 12.15 -11.70 -18.14
N PHE A 484 11.03 -11.82 -17.43
CA PHE A 484 9.81 -12.47 -17.92
C PHE A 484 8.94 -11.50 -18.75
N VAL A 485 9.58 -10.56 -19.43
CA VAL A 485 9.07 -9.46 -20.27
C VAL A 485 8.41 -8.33 -19.49
N THR A 486 9.29 -7.66 -18.75
CA THR A 486 9.21 -6.57 -17.78
C THR A 486 8.63 -6.93 -16.41
N LEU A 487 8.73 -8.21 -16.04
CA LEU A 487 8.82 -8.64 -14.65
C LEU A 487 10.22 -9.22 -14.48
N SER A 488 11.10 -8.47 -13.81
CA SER A 488 12.51 -8.84 -13.65
C SER A 488 12.72 -9.62 -12.35
N MET A 489 13.20 -10.84 -12.48
CA MET A 489 13.67 -11.63 -11.34
C MET A 489 15.13 -11.26 -11.05
N GLU A 490 15.33 -10.32 -10.13
CA GLU A 490 16.65 -9.88 -9.65
C GLU A 490 17.29 -10.84 -8.64
N TYR A 491 16.47 -11.57 -7.88
CA TYR A 491 16.88 -12.67 -7.03
C TYR A 491 15.96 -13.87 -7.28
N GLY A 492 16.58 -15.02 -7.50
CA GLY A 492 15.88 -16.28 -7.65
C GLY A 492 16.84 -17.44 -7.61
N CYS A 493 16.29 -18.64 -7.71
CA CYS A 493 17.04 -19.88 -7.75
C CYS A 493 16.81 -20.56 -9.09
N LEU A 494 17.90 -20.92 -9.77
CA LEU A 494 17.85 -21.56 -11.09
C LEU A 494 18.42 -22.98 -11.01
N THR A 495 17.86 -23.90 -11.80
CA THR A 495 18.47 -25.21 -12.07
C THR A 495 18.34 -25.55 -13.55
N TYR A 496 19.41 -26.10 -14.12
CA TYR A 496 19.48 -26.57 -15.51
C TYR A 496 19.38 -28.10 -15.59
N ASP A 497 19.31 -28.79 -14.45
CA ASP A 497 19.41 -30.25 -14.40
C ASP A 497 18.10 -30.91 -14.81
N GLY A 498 18.12 -31.63 -15.93
CA GLY A 498 16.98 -32.42 -16.42
C GLY A 498 15.85 -31.57 -17.00
N THR A 499 16.19 -30.47 -17.67
CA THR A 499 15.26 -29.49 -18.27
C THR A 499 15.05 -29.69 -19.78
N GLU A 500 15.67 -30.70 -20.39
CA GLU A 500 15.56 -31.00 -21.83
C GLU A 500 14.18 -31.58 -22.23
N GLY A 501 13.39 -32.05 -21.26
CA GLY A 501 12.11 -32.73 -21.50
C GLY A 501 10.87 -31.92 -21.15
N GLY A 502 9.75 -32.21 -21.83
CA GLY A 502 8.43 -31.64 -21.54
C GLY A 502 8.06 -30.38 -22.34
N TRP A 503 8.87 -30.03 -23.34
CA TRP A 503 8.60 -28.97 -24.32
C TRP A 503 9.14 -29.36 -25.71
N SER A 504 8.66 -28.70 -26.76
CA SER A 504 9.10 -28.91 -28.14
C SER A 504 9.61 -27.61 -28.75
N GLN A 505 10.57 -27.66 -29.68
CA GLN A 505 10.98 -26.47 -30.44
C GLN A 505 9.83 -25.83 -31.22
N SER A 506 8.80 -26.62 -31.58
CA SER A 506 7.58 -26.08 -32.22
C SER A 506 6.72 -25.20 -31.30
N ASP A 507 6.92 -25.29 -29.98
CA ASP A 507 6.22 -24.45 -28.99
C ASP A 507 6.88 -23.05 -28.87
N VAL A 508 8.11 -22.88 -29.37
CA VAL A 508 8.86 -21.61 -29.28
C VAL A 508 8.21 -20.56 -30.20
N PRO A 509 7.83 -19.38 -29.69
CA PRO A 509 7.23 -18.34 -30.50
C PRO A 509 8.24 -17.79 -31.50
N THR A 510 7.76 -17.39 -32.67
CA THR A 510 8.62 -16.89 -33.76
C THR A 510 8.30 -15.44 -34.08
N ILE A 511 9.35 -14.64 -34.27
CA ILE A 511 9.28 -13.24 -34.70
C ILE A 511 9.91 -13.15 -36.09
N HIS A 512 9.15 -12.68 -37.07
CA HIS A 512 9.59 -12.53 -38.45
C HIS A 512 9.47 -11.08 -38.90
N VAL A 513 10.56 -10.51 -39.42
CA VAL A 513 10.54 -9.18 -40.05
C VAL A 513 10.16 -9.36 -41.51
N GLU A 514 9.02 -8.79 -41.92
CA GLU A 514 8.49 -8.98 -43.28
C GLU A 514 9.08 -7.97 -44.27
N SER A 515 9.16 -6.70 -43.87
CA SER A 515 9.64 -5.63 -44.72
C SER A 515 10.07 -4.42 -43.91
N GLU A 516 11.05 -3.68 -44.43
CA GLU A 516 11.37 -2.33 -44.00
C GLU A 516 10.98 -1.33 -45.08
N GLY A 517 10.38 -0.22 -44.68
CA GLY A 517 9.98 0.85 -45.58
C GLY A 517 10.13 2.23 -44.95
N PHE A 518 10.05 3.26 -45.79
CA PHE A 518 9.85 4.65 -45.34
C PHE A 518 8.37 5.01 -45.53
N GLY A 519 7.78 5.70 -44.54
CA GLY A 519 6.37 6.06 -44.61
C GLY A 519 6.07 7.02 -45.76
N ILE A 520 4.90 6.87 -46.39
CA ILE A 520 4.38 7.86 -47.34
C ILE A 520 3.98 9.12 -46.55
N MET A 521 4.25 10.30 -47.11
CA MET A 521 3.99 11.63 -46.52
C MET A 521 2.63 11.71 -45.82
N ASP A 522 2.59 12.28 -44.61
CA ASP A 522 1.32 12.65 -43.99
C ASP A 522 0.66 13.83 -44.75
N THR A 523 -0.63 14.03 -44.54
CA THR A 523 -1.40 15.15 -45.13
C THR A 523 -0.94 16.55 -44.68
N LYS A 524 0.09 16.67 -43.81
CA LYS A 524 0.68 17.91 -43.31
C LYS A 524 2.13 18.13 -43.79
N GLY A 525 2.67 17.25 -44.63
CA GLY A 525 3.99 17.41 -45.26
C GLY A 525 5.18 17.12 -44.36
N ASN A 526 5.02 16.35 -43.27
CA ASN A 526 6.15 15.89 -42.46
C ASN A 526 6.69 14.54 -42.97
N ASP A 527 8.02 14.42 -43.02
CA ASP A 527 8.74 13.20 -43.38
C ASP A 527 8.43 12.10 -42.34
N ASN A 528 7.82 11.00 -42.78
CA ASN A 528 7.45 9.89 -41.91
C ASN A 528 8.63 8.91 -41.88
N GLY A 529 9.25 8.79 -40.71
CA GLY A 529 10.47 8.00 -40.47
C GLY A 529 10.38 6.51 -40.83
N ARG A 530 11.44 5.77 -40.52
CA ARG A 530 11.56 4.32 -40.78
C ARG A 530 10.36 3.57 -40.19
N ILE A 531 9.83 2.61 -40.96
CA ILE A 531 8.77 1.68 -40.54
C ILE A 531 9.27 0.25 -40.71
N THR A 532 9.11 -0.57 -39.67
CA THR A 532 9.43 -2.00 -39.71
C THR A 532 8.15 -2.81 -39.50
N LYS A 533 7.85 -3.72 -40.43
CA LYS A 533 6.73 -4.66 -40.30
C LYS A 533 7.20 -5.97 -39.71
N VAL A 534 6.55 -6.40 -38.64
CA VAL A 534 6.89 -7.60 -37.89
C VAL A 534 5.66 -8.49 -37.75
N SER A 535 5.77 -9.75 -38.14
CA SER A 535 4.76 -10.77 -37.87
C SER A 535 5.22 -11.68 -36.73
N ILE A 536 4.37 -11.89 -35.74
CA ILE A 536 4.65 -12.69 -34.54
C ILE A 536 3.68 -13.88 -34.49
N ASP A 537 4.24 -15.08 -34.34
CA ASP A 537 3.47 -16.31 -34.14
C ASP A 537 3.71 -16.85 -32.72
N MET A 538 2.67 -16.73 -31.89
CA MET A 538 2.57 -17.19 -30.49
C MET A 538 2.37 -18.71 -30.37
N LYS A 539 2.30 -19.42 -31.51
CA LYS A 539 2.07 -20.87 -31.58
C LYS A 539 0.76 -21.25 -30.89
N GLY A 540 0.82 -22.13 -29.89
CA GLY A 540 -0.36 -22.57 -29.13
C GLY A 540 -0.66 -21.71 -27.90
N SER A 541 0.10 -20.64 -27.65
CA SER A 541 -0.07 -19.86 -26.43
C SER A 541 -1.23 -18.88 -26.53
N VAL A 542 -2.15 -18.97 -25.57
CA VAL A 542 -3.26 -18.04 -25.39
C VAL A 542 -2.93 -16.90 -24.42
N ARG A 543 -1.70 -16.87 -23.89
CA ARG A 543 -1.28 -15.91 -22.88
C ARG A 543 0.16 -15.48 -23.11
N TRP A 544 0.36 -14.18 -23.35
CA TRP A 544 1.66 -13.66 -23.73
C TRP A 544 1.87 -12.22 -23.26
N SER A 545 3.12 -11.82 -23.20
CA SER A 545 3.57 -10.47 -22.85
C SER A 545 4.60 -10.01 -23.88
N LEU A 546 4.38 -8.85 -24.47
CA LEU A 546 5.26 -8.23 -25.46
C LEU A 546 5.71 -6.88 -24.93
N ALA A 547 7.02 -6.62 -24.98
CA ALA A 547 7.58 -5.32 -24.70
C ALA A 547 8.28 -4.77 -25.95
N ILE A 548 7.95 -3.53 -26.31
CA ILE A 548 8.49 -2.78 -27.45
C ILE A 548 9.34 -1.64 -26.90
N ASP A 549 10.56 -1.49 -27.38
CA ASP A 549 11.48 -0.46 -26.89
C ASP A 549 10.97 0.95 -27.22
N ALA A 550 10.61 1.71 -26.19
CA ALA A 550 10.04 3.05 -26.33
C ALA A 550 11.11 4.13 -26.61
N GLU A 551 12.40 3.79 -26.50
CA GLU A 551 13.50 4.70 -26.88
C GLU A 551 13.72 4.70 -28.39
N GLU A 552 13.51 3.55 -29.03
CA GLU A 552 13.71 3.37 -30.47
C GLU A 552 12.39 3.53 -31.26
N ILE A 553 11.27 3.11 -30.69
CA ILE A 553 9.94 3.12 -31.33
C ILE A 553 9.06 4.20 -30.68
N GLU A 554 8.59 5.14 -31.50
CA GLU A 554 7.71 6.25 -31.07
C GLU A 554 6.25 5.79 -31.00
N ASP A 555 5.83 4.94 -31.93
CA ASP A 555 4.45 4.46 -32.03
C ASP A 555 4.41 3.06 -32.68
N PHE A 556 3.28 2.35 -32.55
CA PHE A 556 3.05 1.08 -33.20
C PHE A 556 1.55 0.84 -33.47
N THR A 557 1.25 0.07 -34.51
CA THR A 557 -0.07 -0.57 -34.66
C THR A 557 0.00 -2.05 -34.31
N PHE A 558 -1.11 -2.60 -33.83
CA PHE A 558 -1.24 -4.01 -33.50
C PHE A 558 -2.49 -4.58 -34.17
N LYS A 559 -2.32 -5.56 -35.06
CA LYS A 559 -3.37 -6.06 -35.94
C LYS A 559 -3.58 -7.56 -35.79
N GLU A 560 -4.84 -7.96 -35.89
CA GLU A 560 -5.29 -9.35 -36.00
C GLU A 560 -5.95 -9.52 -37.37
N GLY A 561 -5.19 -10.00 -38.36
CA GLY A 561 -5.64 -10.06 -39.75
C GLY A 561 -5.95 -8.65 -40.29
N SER A 562 -7.21 -8.35 -40.59
CA SER A 562 -7.65 -7.02 -41.06
C SER A 562 -8.13 -6.09 -39.94
N GLU A 563 -8.26 -6.57 -38.70
CA GLU A 563 -8.78 -5.79 -37.58
C GLU A 563 -7.63 -5.12 -36.82
N GLU A 564 -7.72 -3.80 -36.64
CA GLU A 564 -6.75 -3.01 -35.89
C GLU A 564 -7.17 -2.95 -34.41
N LEU A 565 -6.41 -3.63 -33.55
CA LEU A 565 -6.71 -3.73 -32.11
C LEU A 565 -6.15 -2.54 -31.34
N VAL A 566 -5.00 -2.02 -31.77
CA VAL A 566 -4.37 -0.83 -31.19
C VAL A 566 -4.08 0.14 -32.34
N PRO A 567 -4.83 1.25 -32.44
CA PRO A 567 -4.63 2.24 -33.49
C PRO A 567 -3.40 3.10 -33.24
N ARG A 568 -2.90 3.73 -34.30
CA ARG A 568 -1.86 4.77 -34.22
C ARG A 568 -2.40 5.99 -33.45
N ASP A 569 -1.70 6.37 -32.39
CA ASP A 569 -2.07 7.44 -31.45
C ASP A 569 -0.83 7.81 -30.62
N GLU A 570 -0.75 9.03 -30.08
CA GLU A 570 0.36 9.46 -29.21
C GLU A 570 0.50 8.54 -27.98
N LYS A 571 1.43 7.58 -28.04
CA LYS A 571 1.69 6.60 -26.98
C LYS A 571 2.85 7.06 -26.10
N SER A 572 2.73 6.81 -24.80
CA SER A 572 3.83 6.98 -23.84
C SER A 572 4.31 5.63 -23.34
N GLY A 573 5.64 5.46 -23.24
CA GLY A 573 6.26 4.28 -22.65
C GLY A 573 6.33 4.39 -21.12
N MET A 574 6.34 3.25 -20.43
CA MET A 574 6.64 3.15 -19.00
C MET A 574 7.96 2.42 -18.81
N ASP A 575 8.89 2.97 -18.02
CA ASP A 575 10.23 2.40 -17.80
C ASP A 575 10.98 2.09 -19.12
N GLY A 576 10.77 2.93 -20.14
CA GLY A 576 11.34 2.78 -21.48
C GLY A 576 10.73 1.66 -22.33
N TRP A 577 9.62 1.05 -21.93
CA TRP A 577 8.92 0.03 -22.72
C TRP A 577 7.46 0.41 -22.98
N HIS A 578 6.95 0.08 -24.16
CA HIS A 578 5.53 -0.14 -24.36
C HIS A 578 5.22 -1.61 -24.10
N ILE A 579 4.35 -1.91 -23.13
CA ILE A 579 4.06 -3.28 -22.69
C ILE A 579 2.64 -3.65 -23.09
N ILE A 580 2.50 -4.74 -23.83
CA ILE A 580 1.21 -5.34 -24.21
C ILE A 580 1.10 -6.69 -23.49
N GLN A 581 0.02 -6.87 -22.74
CA GLN A 581 -0.29 -8.12 -22.07
C GLN A 581 -1.60 -8.67 -22.61
N PHE A 582 -1.58 -9.94 -23.00
CA PHE A 582 -2.73 -10.60 -23.59
C PHE A 582 -3.04 -11.90 -22.84
N SER A 583 -4.33 -12.13 -22.61
CA SER A 583 -4.84 -13.37 -22.03
C SER A 583 -6.18 -13.68 -22.70
N GLY A 584 -6.15 -14.59 -23.66
CA GLY A 584 -7.30 -15.00 -24.46
C GLY A 584 -7.92 -16.33 -24.03
N GLY A 585 -9.08 -16.64 -24.60
CA GLY A 585 -9.74 -17.95 -24.46
C GLY A 585 -9.18 -19.00 -25.42
N LYS A 586 -9.80 -20.19 -25.45
CA LYS A 586 -9.36 -21.32 -26.30
C LYS A 586 -9.31 -21.03 -27.80
N ASN A 587 -10.07 -20.04 -28.26
CA ASN A 587 -10.17 -19.64 -29.67
C ASN A 587 -9.39 -18.36 -29.96
N ALA A 588 -8.51 -17.93 -29.05
CA ALA A 588 -7.69 -16.76 -29.28
C ALA A 588 -6.75 -16.98 -30.47
N VAL A 589 -6.58 -15.95 -31.29
CA VAL A 589 -5.67 -16.01 -32.42
C VAL A 589 -4.23 -16.03 -31.94
N SER A 590 -3.39 -16.76 -32.68
CA SER A 590 -1.99 -16.98 -32.34
C SER A 590 -1.02 -16.16 -33.18
N LYS A 591 -1.49 -15.45 -34.21
CA LYS A 591 -0.65 -14.66 -35.12
C LYS A 591 -1.08 -13.21 -35.12
N PHE A 592 -0.11 -12.32 -34.96
CA PHE A 592 -0.33 -10.88 -34.89
C PHE A 592 0.70 -10.15 -35.75
N ASP A 593 0.25 -9.09 -36.40
CA ASP A 593 1.09 -8.24 -37.22
C ASP A 593 1.26 -6.87 -36.56
N LEU A 594 2.50 -6.39 -36.54
CA LEU A 594 2.89 -5.12 -35.95
C LEU A 594 3.57 -4.23 -36.99
N ASP A 595 3.08 -2.99 -37.10
CA ASP A 595 3.82 -1.94 -37.79
C ASP A 595 4.50 -1.07 -36.71
N LEU A 596 5.83 -1.06 -36.69
CA LEU A 596 6.65 -0.30 -35.74
C LEU A 596 7.14 1.02 -36.38
N TYR A 597 6.87 2.15 -35.74
CA TYR A 597 7.28 3.48 -36.22
C TYR A 597 8.45 4.01 -35.39
N TRP A 598 9.59 4.21 -36.04
CA TRP A 598 10.84 4.58 -35.37
C TRP A 598 10.88 6.06 -34.98
N ALA A 599 11.48 6.37 -33.83
CA ALA A 599 11.72 7.73 -33.36
C ALA A 599 12.75 8.45 -34.26
N LYS A 600 12.54 9.73 -34.59
CA LYS A 600 13.42 10.49 -35.51
C LYS A 600 14.92 10.45 -35.18
N ASN A 601 15.29 10.41 -33.89
CA ASN A 601 16.69 10.40 -33.43
C ASN A 601 17.35 9.00 -33.50
N SER A 602 16.55 7.92 -33.56
CA SER A 602 17.07 6.55 -33.71
C SER A 602 17.70 6.33 -35.10
N THR A 603 17.13 6.98 -36.12
CA THR A 603 17.58 6.92 -37.51
C THR A 603 18.99 7.49 -37.73
N GLU A 604 19.44 8.47 -36.93
CA GLU A 604 20.81 8.99 -36.99
C GLU A 604 21.83 8.03 -36.36
N SER A 605 21.42 7.20 -35.38
CA SER A 605 22.29 6.25 -34.70
C SER A 605 22.68 5.04 -35.58
N TYR A 606 21.95 4.78 -36.67
CA TYR A 606 22.26 3.72 -37.63
C TYR A 606 23.64 3.89 -38.29
N HIS A 607 24.16 5.13 -38.36
CA HIS A 607 25.45 5.42 -38.98
C HIS A 607 26.66 5.35 -38.04
N ASN A 608 26.48 5.17 -36.72
CA ASN A 608 27.58 5.08 -35.74
C ASN A 608 27.68 3.68 -35.12
N ALA A 609 28.33 2.76 -35.84
CA ALA A 609 28.48 1.33 -35.51
C ALA A 609 29.38 0.99 -34.29
N ASN A 610 29.54 1.90 -33.30
CA ASN A 610 30.56 1.76 -32.25
C ASN A 610 30.07 1.73 -30.80
N ARG A 611 28.82 1.36 -30.52
CA ARG A 611 28.38 1.01 -29.15
C ARG A 611 28.35 -0.51 -28.95
N LYS A 612 29.45 -1.05 -28.40
CA LYS A 612 29.64 -2.44 -27.96
C LYS A 612 29.20 -2.69 -26.50
N GLU A 613 28.24 -1.93 -25.98
CA GLU A 613 27.57 -2.26 -24.72
C GLU A 613 26.26 -2.97 -25.03
N LYS A 614 25.90 -4.00 -24.24
CA LYS A 614 24.74 -4.90 -24.41
C LYS A 614 23.53 -4.15 -25.00
N GLN A 615 23.32 -4.26 -26.31
CA GLN A 615 22.20 -3.59 -26.98
C GLN A 615 20.91 -4.17 -26.43
N ARG A 616 20.06 -3.29 -25.88
CA ARG A 616 18.68 -3.60 -25.52
C ARG A 616 17.97 -4.12 -26.77
N PRO A 617 17.21 -5.23 -26.70
CA PRO A 617 16.48 -5.72 -27.86
C PRO A 617 15.31 -4.79 -28.19
N LEU A 618 14.99 -4.67 -29.48
CA LEU A 618 13.85 -3.92 -29.99
C LEU A 618 12.51 -4.47 -29.47
N LEU A 619 12.37 -5.80 -29.48
CA LEU A 619 11.21 -6.51 -28.95
C LEU A 619 11.64 -7.60 -27.96
N LYS A 620 10.87 -7.76 -26.89
CA LYS A 620 10.93 -8.93 -26.00
C LYS A 620 9.57 -9.60 -25.96
N LEU A 621 9.55 -10.93 -26.05
CA LEU A 621 8.33 -11.71 -26.09
C LEU A 621 8.39 -12.85 -25.08
N ARG A 622 7.33 -12.97 -24.26
CA ARG A 622 7.04 -14.13 -23.43
C ARG A 622 5.74 -14.76 -23.89
N THR A 623 5.74 -16.07 -24.10
CA THR A 623 4.51 -16.87 -24.23
C THR A 623 4.44 -17.89 -23.10
N ASP A 624 3.23 -18.12 -22.58
CA ASP A 624 2.98 -18.96 -21.42
C ASP A 624 2.09 -20.16 -21.79
N PHE A 625 2.34 -21.30 -21.15
CA PHE A 625 1.54 -22.52 -21.27
C PHE A 625 1.20 -23.09 -19.89
N ASP A 626 -0.06 -23.46 -19.70
CA ASP A 626 -0.56 -24.11 -18.48
C ASP A 626 -0.30 -25.62 -18.57
N ARG A 627 0.99 -25.98 -18.66
CA ARG A 627 1.48 -27.35 -18.80
C ARG A 627 2.59 -27.58 -17.78
N LEU A 628 2.56 -28.73 -17.12
CA LEU A 628 3.65 -29.19 -16.25
C LEU A 628 4.64 -30.04 -17.05
N THR A 629 5.91 -29.67 -17.00
CA THR A 629 7.00 -30.54 -17.48
C THR A 629 7.40 -31.52 -16.38
N PRO A 630 8.03 -32.66 -16.72
CA PRO A 630 8.42 -33.65 -15.72
C PRO A 630 9.31 -33.08 -14.59
N LYS A 631 10.18 -32.12 -14.90
CA LYS A 631 11.02 -31.45 -13.89
C LYS A 631 10.18 -30.51 -13.01
N THR A 632 9.31 -29.70 -13.59
CA THR A 632 8.43 -28.80 -12.81
C THR A 632 7.52 -29.58 -11.89
N GLU A 633 6.92 -30.67 -12.36
CA GLU A 633 6.06 -31.55 -11.54
C GLU A 633 6.82 -32.10 -10.32
N ARG A 634 8.05 -32.60 -10.51
CA ARG A 634 8.91 -33.04 -9.40
C ARG A 634 9.20 -31.92 -8.40
N VAL A 635 9.57 -30.73 -8.88
CA VAL A 635 9.84 -29.57 -8.01
C VAL A 635 8.60 -29.21 -7.20
N LEU A 636 7.44 -29.13 -7.83
CA LEU A 636 6.17 -28.81 -7.16
C LEU A 636 5.77 -29.86 -6.12
N SER A 637 6.01 -31.15 -6.39
CA SER A 637 5.71 -32.22 -5.43
C SER A 637 6.56 -32.18 -4.15
N LYS A 638 7.73 -31.53 -4.21
CA LYS A 638 8.67 -31.36 -3.09
C LYS A 638 8.62 -29.98 -2.45
N LEU A 639 7.74 -29.11 -2.93
CA LEU A 639 7.60 -27.76 -2.42
C LEU A 639 7.14 -27.83 -0.95
N PRO A 640 7.71 -27.02 -0.04
CA PRO A 640 7.27 -27.01 1.35
C PRO A 640 5.78 -26.68 1.50
N ALA A 641 5.11 -27.25 2.50
CA ALA A 641 3.69 -27.03 2.74
C ALA A 641 3.33 -25.55 3.04
N TRP A 642 4.30 -24.77 3.54
CA TRP A 642 4.15 -23.33 3.78
C TRP A 642 4.47 -22.46 2.55
N CYS A 643 4.52 -23.06 1.35
CA CYS A 643 4.68 -22.36 0.08
C CYS A 643 3.46 -22.62 -0.80
N SER A 644 2.99 -21.58 -1.50
CA SER A 644 1.90 -21.71 -2.47
C SER A 644 2.28 -21.03 -3.77
N LEU A 645 1.88 -21.64 -4.89
CA LEU A 645 2.04 -21.01 -6.20
C LEU A 645 1.26 -19.70 -6.27
N PHE A 646 1.94 -18.68 -6.78
CA PHE A 646 1.43 -17.34 -7.02
C PHE A 646 1.09 -17.13 -8.49
N GLY A 647 -0.05 -16.50 -8.76
CA GLY A 647 -0.51 -16.19 -10.10
C GLY A 647 -1.16 -14.82 -10.19
N LYS A 648 -0.60 -13.95 -11.04
CA LYS A 648 -1.20 -12.70 -11.52
C LYS A 648 -1.11 -12.69 -13.05
N SER A 649 -1.93 -11.89 -13.74
CA SER A 649 -1.86 -11.70 -15.20
C SER A 649 -0.44 -11.39 -15.72
N THR A 650 0.37 -10.70 -14.93
CA THR A 650 1.76 -10.35 -15.24
C THR A 650 2.76 -11.49 -14.99
N SER A 651 2.43 -12.46 -14.13
CA SER A 651 3.32 -13.57 -13.77
C SER A 651 3.28 -14.68 -14.82
N PRO A 652 4.43 -15.30 -15.18
CA PRO A 652 4.46 -16.48 -16.05
C PRO A 652 3.66 -17.66 -15.49
N GLN A 653 3.24 -18.56 -16.37
CA GLN A 653 2.70 -19.87 -15.98
C GLN A 653 3.84 -20.87 -15.68
N THR A 654 3.52 -22.15 -15.53
CA THR A 654 4.49 -23.18 -15.15
C THR A 654 5.47 -23.56 -16.27
N LEU A 655 5.16 -23.19 -17.52
CA LEU A 655 6.04 -23.30 -18.68
C LEU A 655 5.95 -21.99 -19.48
N SER A 656 7.11 -21.39 -19.76
CA SER A 656 7.21 -20.13 -20.49
C SER A 656 8.34 -20.19 -21.51
N PHE A 657 8.11 -19.55 -22.66
CA PHE A 657 9.11 -19.39 -23.72
C PHE A 657 9.45 -17.92 -23.89
N LEU A 658 10.74 -17.63 -23.97
CA LEU A 658 11.27 -16.28 -24.20
C LEU A 658 11.88 -16.18 -25.60
N ASN A 659 11.62 -15.06 -26.28
CA ASN A 659 12.25 -14.71 -27.55
C ASN A 659 12.43 -13.19 -27.65
N SER A 660 13.32 -12.74 -28.52
CA SER A 660 13.67 -11.32 -28.67
C SER A 660 14.02 -10.97 -30.11
N LEU A 661 13.69 -9.74 -30.53
CA LEU A 661 14.20 -9.13 -31.75
C LEU A 661 15.29 -8.12 -31.37
N PRO A 662 16.57 -8.28 -31.78
CA PRO A 662 17.60 -7.26 -31.55
C PRO A 662 17.28 -5.98 -32.35
N VAL A 663 17.89 -4.85 -32.00
CA VAL A 663 17.75 -3.59 -32.79
C VAL A 663 18.45 -3.72 -34.14
N ASN A 664 19.59 -4.40 -34.18
CA ASN A 664 20.30 -4.77 -35.40
C ASN A 664 19.95 -6.22 -35.74
N PHE A 665 18.96 -6.40 -36.60
CA PHE A 665 18.41 -7.68 -37.00
C PHE A 665 18.83 -8.05 -38.44
#